data_AF-A0A4S8IID4-F1
#
_entry.id   AF-A0A4S8IID4-F1
#
_cell.length_a   1.000
_cell.length_b   1.000
_cell.length_c   1.000
_cell.angle_alpha   90.00
_cell.angle_beta   90.00
_cell.angle_gamma   90.00
#
_symmetry.space_group_name_H-M   'P 1'
#
loop_
_entity.id
_entity.type
_entity.pdbx_description
1 polymer ?
#
loop_
_entity_poly.entity_id
_entity_poly.type
_entity_poly.pdbx_seq_one_letter_code
_entity_poly.pdbx_strand_id
1 'polypeptide(L)'
;MELRWIFSFFLLASSLYGHVSGKECTNIPTQLSSHTVRAQLMSTTNQTWKAQMLSYYHLNPTDESAWMDLRPRNLRNKEAPMEEFDWLMLYRSMKGFGGVNMRQQGRNFLDEVSLHDVRLDPDSMYGRAKQTNLEYLLLLDVDRLVWNFRHQAGLPAPGEPYGGWEGPNVELRGHFVGHYMSASAQMWASSHNQTLYEKMSSVVDALCDCQKKVGTGYLSAFPSEFFDRFEAIKSVWAPYYTIHKIMAGLLDQYILASNVKALQMVVGMADYFGNRVKNVILKYSIERHWTSLNEETGGMNDVLYRLYRITNDPKHVVLAHLFDKPCFLGLLAVQADSLSGFHSNTHIPVVIGAQMRYEITGDPLYKEIGAFFMDIVNSSHSYATGGTSVSEFWSDPKRLADTLSTENEESCTTYNMLKVSRNLFRWTKEMAYADYYERTLMNGVLSIQRGREPGVMIYMLPQGPGQSKARSYHGWGTKFDSFWCCYGTGIESFSKLGDSIYFEEKGTTPSLYIIQYISSSFNWRSAGVVLSQKTKSVYSFDPYLQISIRILTNQSTSQSSTVNLRMPSWTSLDGANVTLNDQNLPLPSPGNFLCVARNWTSNDNLTLALPLKLRTEPIKDDRPEYGSLQAVLFGPYLLAGLTSGEWDIKTGNSSSISDWITAVPASYNGQLVSLVQEANGKILVFSNSNGSITMEEWPAEGTNSAVHATFRVIFQDSNRPHSLATKKMKTKTATAQNDAILEPFDLPGMVVAHQGPSNGLAVSTAATADSMFSVVQGLDGRQDTVSLESSSQRGCFVSGGVDYSYSAGAKVRLICSSNSDVAFRRAVSFTPVSGLKQYNPISFVAKGAKQNFVLEPLLSLRDETYTVYFNVGA
;
A
#
# COMPACT_ATOMS: atom_id res chain seq x y z
N MET A 1 30.04 -47.66 38.17
CA MET A 1 29.42 -46.83 39.23
C MET A 1 30.00 -45.40 39.28
N GLU A 2 30.73 -44.95 38.24
CA GLU A 2 31.33 -43.60 38.18
C GLU A 2 30.66 -42.63 37.19
N LEU A 3 29.75 -43.08 36.31
CA LEU A 3 29.04 -42.18 35.38
C LEU A 3 27.86 -41.41 36.01
N ARG A 4 27.39 -41.80 37.19
CA ARG A 4 26.25 -41.14 37.87
C ARG A 4 26.64 -39.91 38.69
N TRP A 5 27.93 -39.74 39.02
CA TRP A 5 28.38 -38.59 39.81
C TRP A 5 28.71 -37.35 38.95
N ILE A 6 29.14 -37.55 37.69
CA ILE A 6 29.45 -36.46 36.77
C ILE A 6 28.18 -35.74 36.30
N PHE A 7 27.07 -36.48 36.11
CA PHE A 7 25.79 -35.91 35.70
C PHE A 7 25.13 -35.05 36.80
N SER A 8 25.24 -35.48 38.07
CA SER A 8 24.69 -34.73 39.21
C SER A 8 25.47 -33.44 39.49
N PHE A 9 26.77 -33.39 39.17
CA PHE A 9 27.58 -32.17 39.34
C PHE A 9 27.28 -31.12 38.26
N PHE A 10 26.98 -31.55 37.02
CA PHE A 10 26.54 -30.64 35.94
C PHE A 10 25.13 -30.05 36.18
N LEU A 11 24.23 -30.84 36.78
CA LEU A 11 22.89 -30.38 37.18
C LEU A 11 22.91 -29.44 38.41
N LEU A 12 23.87 -29.59 39.33
CA LEU A 12 24.06 -28.62 40.42
C LEU A 12 24.81 -27.35 39.98
N ALA A 13 25.72 -27.44 39.01
CA ALA A 13 26.40 -26.26 38.46
C ALA A 13 25.47 -25.37 37.63
N SER A 14 24.44 -25.94 37.00
CA SER A 14 23.41 -25.20 36.25
C SER A 14 22.32 -24.58 37.13
N SER A 15 22.20 -24.98 38.40
CA SER A 15 21.31 -24.30 39.37
C SER A 15 21.99 -23.15 40.14
N LEU A 16 23.34 -23.05 40.06
CA LEU A 16 24.13 -21.98 40.68
C LEU A 16 24.49 -20.84 39.73
N TYR A 17 24.28 -21.00 38.43
CA TYR A 17 24.21 -19.89 37.49
C TYR A 17 22.75 -19.49 37.37
N GLY A 18 22.40 -18.31 37.92
CA GLY A 18 21.05 -17.78 37.83
C GLY A 18 20.50 -17.91 36.42
N HIS A 19 19.22 -18.27 36.31
CA HIS A 19 18.51 -18.17 35.04
C HIS A 19 18.79 -16.79 34.44
N VAL A 20 19.58 -16.76 33.36
CA VAL A 20 19.55 -15.64 32.42
C VAL A 20 18.18 -15.77 31.77
N SER A 21 17.17 -15.21 32.42
CA SER A 21 15.88 -14.97 31.78
C SER A 21 16.20 -14.04 30.61
N GLY A 22 16.18 -14.58 29.40
CA GLY A 22 16.31 -13.77 28.19
C GLY A 22 15.26 -12.67 28.24
N LYS A 23 15.64 -11.44 27.89
CA LYS A 23 14.70 -10.31 27.86
C LYS A 23 13.48 -10.70 27.03
N GLU A 24 12.30 -10.71 27.64
CA GLU A 24 11.03 -10.63 26.92
C GLU A 24 10.97 -9.25 26.25
N CYS A 25 11.41 -9.18 25.00
CA CYS A 25 11.11 -8.08 24.12
C CYS A 25 9.67 -8.30 23.69
N THR A 26 8.71 -7.87 24.49
CA THR A 26 7.29 -8.03 24.19
C THR A 26 6.62 -6.68 24.17
N ASN A 27 5.57 -6.56 23.38
CA ASN A 27 4.70 -5.40 23.34
C ASN A 27 3.76 -5.32 24.56
N ILE A 28 4.15 -5.86 25.72
CA ILE A 28 3.21 -6.12 26.81
C ILE A 28 2.60 -4.83 27.37
N PRO A 29 1.26 -4.76 27.47
CA PRO A 29 0.31 -5.79 27.01
C PRO A 29 0.06 -5.72 25.50
N THR A 30 0.24 -6.86 24.80
CA THR A 30 0.24 -6.95 23.33
C THR A 30 -0.97 -6.30 22.69
N GLN A 31 -2.17 -6.47 23.29
CA GLN A 31 -3.41 -5.87 22.79
C GLN A 31 -3.35 -4.34 22.73
N LEU A 32 -2.64 -3.70 23.67
CA LEU A 32 -2.51 -2.25 23.71
C LEU A 32 -1.36 -1.73 22.85
N SER A 33 -0.58 -2.58 22.22
CA SER A 33 0.30 -2.13 21.13
C SER A 33 -0.44 -1.89 19.82
N SER A 34 -1.68 -2.39 19.69
CA SER A 34 -2.54 -2.09 18.55
C SER A 34 -3.00 -0.62 18.58
N HIS A 35 -2.77 0.10 17.48
CA HIS A 35 -3.32 1.44 17.32
C HIS A 35 -4.85 1.41 17.30
N THR A 36 -5.42 0.39 16.65
CA THR A 36 -6.87 0.19 16.57
C THR A 36 -7.51 0.07 17.95
N VAL A 37 -6.98 -0.82 18.80
CA VAL A 37 -7.50 -1.03 20.16
C VAL A 37 -7.35 0.23 21.02
N ARG A 38 -6.23 0.95 20.88
CA ARG A 38 -6.01 2.21 21.61
C ARG A 38 -6.97 3.31 21.20
N ALA A 39 -7.24 3.46 19.91
CA ALA A 39 -8.23 4.40 19.41
C ALA A 39 -9.61 4.14 20.00
N GLN A 40 -10.01 2.85 20.07
CA GLN A 40 -11.26 2.45 20.72
C GLN A 40 -11.25 2.78 22.22
N LEU A 41 -10.14 2.49 22.92
CA LEU A 41 -9.99 2.78 24.35
C LEU A 41 -10.09 4.28 24.68
N MET A 42 -9.62 5.13 23.77
CA MET A 42 -9.69 6.59 23.91
C MET A 42 -11.08 7.16 23.60
N SER A 43 -11.87 6.48 22.76
CA SER A 43 -13.21 6.93 22.35
C SER A 43 -14.36 6.30 23.15
N THR A 44 -14.10 5.21 23.87
CA THR A 44 -15.14 4.47 24.61
C THR A 44 -15.64 5.19 25.86
N THR A 45 -16.93 5.03 26.15
CA THR A 45 -17.55 5.42 27.43
C THR A 45 -17.58 4.27 28.45
N ASN A 46 -17.23 3.04 28.03
CA ASN A 46 -17.25 1.86 28.88
C ASN A 46 -16.07 1.85 29.87
N GLN A 47 -16.30 2.37 31.08
CA GLN A 47 -15.28 2.48 32.13
C GLN A 47 -14.76 1.12 32.61
N THR A 48 -15.59 0.07 32.58
CA THR A 48 -15.19 -1.28 33.00
C THR A 48 -14.17 -1.88 32.04
N TRP A 49 -14.44 -1.80 30.73
CA TRP A 49 -13.48 -2.27 29.72
C TRP A 49 -12.18 -1.46 29.79
N LYS A 50 -12.28 -0.14 30.01
CA LYS A 50 -11.11 0.71 30.19
C LYS A 50 -10.27 0.32 31.41
N ALA A 51 -10.90 0.11 32.56
CA ALA A 51 -10.23 -0.35 33.77
C ALA A 51 -9.59 -1.74 33.58
N GLN A 52 -10.29 -2.66 32.91
CA GLN A 52 -9.77 -3.99 32.60
C GLN A 52 -8.53 -3.89 31.71
N MET A 53 -8.60 -3.16 30.60
CA MET A 53 -7.44 -2.98 29.71
C MET A 53 -6.25 -2.34 30.43
N LEU A 54 -6.49 -1.32 31.26
CA LEU A 54 -5.43 -0.63 32.01
C LEU A 54 -4.84 -1.49 33.13
N SER A 55 -5.58 -2.48 33.65
CA SER A 55 -5.05 -3.41 34.67
C SER A 55 -3.91 -4.30 34.13
N TYR A 56 -3.83 -4.52 32.81
CA TYR A 56 -2.73 -5.26 32.20
C TYR A 56 -1.40 -4.50 32.15
N TYR A 57 -1.39 -3.19 32.46
CA TYR A 57 -0.16 -2.41 32.63
C TYR A 57 0.52 -2.62 33.99
N HIS A 58 -0.06 -3.42 34.90
CA HIS A 58 0.58 -3.74 36.17
C HIS A 58 1.78 -4.67 35.93
N LEU A 59 2.99 -4.09 35.99
CA LEU A 59 4.23 -4.85 36.04
C LEU A 59 4.17 -5.79 37.27
N ASN A 60 4.36 -7.09 37.06
CA ASN A 60 4.98 -7.91 38.10
C ASN A 60 6.42 -7.40 38.22
N PRO A 61 6.86 -6.93 39.39
CA PRO A 61 8.26 -6.54 39.57
C PRO A 61 9.11 -7.80 39.44
N THR A 62 9.75 -8.00 38.30
CA THR A 62 10.93 -8.87 38.22
C THR A 62 12.08 -8.10 38.85
N ASP A 63 12.64 -8.68 39.89
CA ASP A 63 13.61 -8.07 40.79
C ASP A 63 14.73 -7.32 40.04
N GLU A 64 14.86 -6.02 40.32
CA GLU A 64 15.98 -5.16 39.93
C GLU A 64 17.33 -5.62 40.55
N SER A 65 17.38 -6.73 41.29
CA SER A 65 18.55 -7.14 42.07
C SER A 65 19.54 -8.06 41.35
N ALA A 66 19.26 -8.57 40.16
CA ALA A 66 20.14 -9.60 39.55
C ALA A 66 21.39 -9.06 38.83
N TRP A 67 21.50 -7.75 38.56
CA TRP A 67 22.58 -7.24 37.68
C TRP A 67 23.27 -5.95 38.14
N MET A 68 22.99 -5.47 39.36
CA MET A 68 23.82 -4.43 39.99
C MET A 68 25.29 -4.88 40.21
N ASP A 69 25.57 -6.18 40.11
CA ASP A 69 26.90 -6.76 40.26
C ASP A 69 27.78 -6.73 38.99
N LEU A 70 27.24 -6.28 37.84
CA LEU A 70 28.04 -6.07 36.62
C LEU A 70 28.60 -4.64 36.48
N ARG A 71 28.48 -3.80 37.50
CA ARG A 71 29.20 -2.51 37.50
C ARG A 71 30.72 -2.75 37.44
N PRO A 72 31.46 -2.05 36.56
CA PRO A 72 32.90 -1.98 36.70
C PRO A 72 33.28 -1.55 38.11
N ARG A 73 34.17 -2.31 38.77
CA ARG A 73 34.54 -2.13 40.20
C ARG A 73 35.05 -0.71 40.56
N ASN A 74 35.34 0.15 39.59
CA ASN A 74 35.89 1.49 39.81
C ASN A 74 34.86 2.61 40.00
N LEU A 75 33.55 2.32 40.00
CA LEU A 75 32.49 3.34 40.18
C LEU A 75 31.80 3.27 41.55
N ARG A 76 32.47 2.70 42.57
CA ARG A 76 31.89 2.47 43.91
C ARG A 76 32.30 3.50 44.98
N ASN A 77 33.16 4.47 44.64
CA ASN A 77 33.54 5.55 45.57
C ASN A 77 32.58 6.73 45.46
N LYS A 78 31.82 6.96 46.55
CA LYS A 78 30.79 8.02 46.68
C LYS A 78 31.33 9.45 46.83
N GLU A 79 32.60 9.71 46.54
CA GLU A 79 33.24 11.02 46.79
C GLU A 79 34.04 11.60 45.62
N ALA A 80 34.00 10.99 44.42
CA ALA A 80 34.48 11.67 43.21
C ALA A 80 33.33 12.48 42.58
N PRO A 81 33.56 13.69 42.04
CA PRO A 81 32.58 14.34 41.18
C PRO A 81 32.23 13.33 40.09
N MET A 82 30.94 13.03 39.95
CA MET A 82 30.41 12.12 38.94
C MET A 82 30.84 12.70 37.58
N GLU A 83 31.98 12.24 37.05
CA GLU A 83 32.45 12.66 35.73
C GLU A 83 31.28 12.47 34.76
N GLU A 84 30.97 13.55 34.04
CA GLU A 84 29.86 13.66 33.11
C GLU A 84 29.65 12.34 32.38
N PHE A 85 28.40 11.89 32.24
CA PHE A 85 28.04 10.85 31.28
C PHE A 85 28.61 11.26 29.91
N ASP A 86 29.81 10.75 29.60
CA ASP A 86 30.64 11.29 28.54
C ASP A 86 30.16 10.69 27.23
N TRP A 87 29.25 11.42 26.58
CA TRP A 87 28.78 11.11 25.23
C TRP A 87 29.93 10.89 24.25
N LEU A 88 31.09 11.54 24.44
CA LEU A 88 32.29 11.28 23.63
C LEU A 88 32.92 9.93 23.95
N MET A 89 32.93 9.45 25.19
CA MET A 89 33.39 8.10 25.50
C MET A 89 32.49 7.04 24.87
N LEU A 90 31.16 7.20 24.94
CA LEU A 90 30.23 6.26 24.32
C LEU A 90 30.30 6.33 22.78
N TYR A 91 30.50 7.52 22.22
CA TYR A 91 30.80 7.69 20.80
C TYR A 91 32.12 7.04 20.40
N ARG A 92 33.18 7.19 21.21
CA ARG A 92 34.49 6.56 20.97
C ARG A 92 34.40 5.04 21.09
N SER A 93 33.62 4.48 22.01
CA SER A 93 33.43 3.04 22.11
C SER A 93 32.66 2.49 20.90
N MET A 94 31.64 3.19 20.41
CA MET A 94 30.96 2.86 19.15
C MET A 94 31.92 2.90 17.94
N LYS A 95 32.91 3.79 17.93
CA LYS A 95 33.98 3.78 16.93
C LYS A 95 35.05 2.71 17.16
N GLY A 96 35.32 2.34 18.42
CA GLY A 96 36.37 1.41 18.83
C GLY A 96 36.13 -0.04 18.37
N PHE A 97 34.88 -0.42 18.10
CA PHE A 97 34.52 -1.71 17.52
C PHE A 97 34.74 -1.79 15.98
N GLY A 98 35.26 -0.74 15.36
CA GLY A 98 35.58 -0.70 13.93
C GLY A 98 36.64 0.35 13.63
N GLY A 99 37.88 0.09 14.04
CA GLY A 99 39.02 0.98 13.83
C GLY A 99 39.41 1.11 12.35
N VAL A 100 38.68 1.92 11.58
CA VAL A 100 39.12 2.43 10.27
C VAL A 100 38.59 3.86 10.09
N ASN A 101 39.43 4.76 9.58
CA ASN A 101 39.09 6.14 9.22
C ASN A 101 37.77 6.25 8.43
N MET A 102 36.68 6.63 9.11
CA MET A 102 35.30 6.77 8.60
C MET A 102 35.08 7.92 7.59
N ARG A 103 36.12 8.40 6.89
CA ARG A 103 35.96 9.45 5.87
C ARG A 103 36.41 9.05 4.46
N GLN A 104 37.02 7.88 4.25
CA GLN A 104 37.68 7.58 2.97
C GLN A 104 37.77 6.09 2.56
N GLN A 105 36.87 5.20 3.02
CA GLN A 105 36.63 3.96 2.26
C GLN A 105 35.45 4.21 1.34
N GLY A 106 35.70 4.19 0.02
CA GLY A 106 34.67 4.33 -1.01
C GLY A 106 33.59 3.27 -0.82
N ARG A 107 32.48 3.65 -0.19
CA ARG A 107 31.30 2.81 -0.08
C ARG A 107 30.52 2.99 -1.38
N ASN A 108 30.53 1.96 -2.23
CA ASN A 108 29.81 1.95 -3.51
C ASN A 108 28.30 1.75 -3.31
N PHE A 109 27.65 2.59 -2.50
CA PHE A 109 26.20 2.63 -2.47
C PHE A 109 25.70 3.42 -3.66
N LEU A 110 24.54 3.02 -4.18
CA LEU A 110 23.81 3.86 -5.11
C LEU A 110 23.28 5.09 -4.39
N ASP A 111 23.53 6.25 -4.98
CA ASP A 111 22.97 7.52 -4.60
C ASP A 111 21.52 7.64 -5.07
N GLU A 112 20.72 8.23 -4.23
CA GLU A 112 19.34 8.57 -4.55
C GLU A 112 19.33 9.79 -5.47
N VAL A 113 18.53 9.75 -6.53
CA VAL A 113 18.32 10.95 -7.35
C VAL A 113 17.45 11.95 -6.60
N SER A 114 17.66 13.23 -6.87
CA SER A 114 16.82 14.28 -6.29
C SER A 114 15.41 14.19 -6.84
N LEU A 115 14.41 14.20 -5.94
CA LEU A 115 13.00 14.25 -6.33
C LEU A 115 12.65 15.53 -7.11
N HIS A 116 13.46 16.60 -6.93
CA HIS A 116 13.38 17.82 -7.73
C HIS A 116 13.66 17.60 -9.21
N ASP A 117 14.37 16.54 -9.57
CA ASP A 117 14.78 16.28 -10.96
C ASP A 117 13.86 15.28 -11.67
N VAL A 118 12.87 14.68 -10.98
CA VAL A 118 11.95 13.67 -11.53
C VAL A 118 10.52 14.23 -11.65
N ARG A 119 9.94 14.19 -12.85
CA ARG A 119 8.53 14.53 -13.09
C ARG A 119 7.79 13.34 -13.64
N LEU A 120 6.72 12.93 -12.98
CA LEU A 120 5.83 11.88 -13.48
C LEU A 120 4.96 12.43 -14.61
N ASP A 121 4.66 11.58 -15.59
CA ASP A 121 3.67 11.87 -16.62
C ASP A 121 2.29 12.03 -15.95
N PRO A 122 1.63 13.21 -16.04
CA PRO A 122 0.35 13.47 -15.37
C PRO A 122 -0.77 12.55 -15.84
N ASP A 123 -0.71 12.04 -17.08
CA ASP A 123 -1.72 11.15 -17.66
C ASP A 123 -1.45 9.67 -17.33
N SER A 124 -0.33 9.36 -16.68
CA SER A 124 -0.07 8.02 -16.15
C SER A 124 -0.90 7.74 -14.90
N MET A 125 -1.03 6.47 -14.53
CA MET A 125 -1.72 6.10 -13.28
C MET A 125 -1.03 6.68 -12.03
N TYR A 126 0.30 6.74 -12.02
CA TYR A 126 1.10 7.31 -10.93
C TYR A 126 0.96 8.83 -10.88
N GLY A 127 0.92 9.50 -12.05
CA GLY A 127 0.65 10.93 -12.16
C GLY A 127 -0.71 11.30 -11.57
N ARG A 128 -1.75 10.54 -11.92
CA ARG A 128 -3.09 10.71 -11.32
C ARG A 128 -3.11 10.47 -9.82
N ALA A 129 -2.48 9.40 -9.33
CA ALA A 129 -2.45 9.10 -7.90
C ALA A 129 -1.74 10.20 -7.09
N LYS A 130 -0.62 10.71 -7.63
CA LYS A 130 0.09 11.88 -7.09
C LYS A 130 -0.81 13.12 -7.09
N GLN A 131 -1.52 13.39 -8.18
CA GLN A 131 -2.40 14.55 -8.32
C GLN A 131 -3.56 14.51 -7.32
N THR A 132 -4.24 13.36 -7.16
CA THR A 132 -5.28 13.15 -6.14
C THR A 132 -4.76 13.46 -4.73
N ASN A 133 -3.51 13.08 -4.44
CA ASN A 133 -2.90 13.38 -3.15
C ASN A 133 -2.53 14.86 -2.99
N LEU A 134 -2.03 15.52 -4.05
CA LEU A 134 -1.76 16.96 -4.04
C LEU A 134 -3.03 17.75 -3.71
N GLU A 135 -4.15 17.39 -4.32
CA GLU A 135 -5.46 17.98 -4.04
C GLU A 135 -5.84 17.81 -2.56
N TYR A 136 -5.56 16.66 -1.96
CA TYR A 136 -5.81 16.44 -0.54
C TYR A 136 -4.90 17.30 0.36
N LEU A 137 -3.61 17.38 0.05
CA LEU A 137 -2.67 18.21 0.82
C LEU A 137 -3.02 19.70 0.76
N LEU A 138 -3.58 20.17 -0.36
CA LEU A 138 -4.07 21.54 -0.52
C LEU A 138 -5.40 21.76 0.21
N LEU A 139 -6.26 20.75 0.29
CA LEU A 139 -7.57 20.81 0.94
C LEU A 139 -7.50 21.07 2.45
N LEU A 140 -6.46 20.57 3.14
CA LEU A 140 -6.37 20.65 4.60
C LEU A 140 -6.09 22.09 5.09
N ASP A 141 -6.91 22.69 5.93
CA ASP A 141 -6.62 24.01 6.51
C ASP A 141 -5.37 24.03 7.43
N VAL A 142 -4.56 25.09 7.34
CA VAL A 142 -3.32 25.28 8.13
C VAL A 142 -3.62 25.49 9.61
N ASP A 143 -4.58 26.36 9.93
CA ASP A 143 -4.90 26.69 11.32
C ASP A 143 -5.45 25.47 12.06
N ARG A 144 -6.25 24.65 11.39
CA ARG A 144 -6.73 23.36 11.91
C ARG A 144 -5.59 22.36 12.14
N LEU A 145 -4.61 22.28 11.23
CA LEU A 145 -3.44 21.40 11.40
C LEU A 145 -2.64 21.76 12.66
N VAL A 146 -2.36 23.05 12.88
CA VAL A 146 -1.53 23.49 14.02
C VAL A 146 -2.33 23.82 15.28
N TRP A 147 -3.65 23.58 15.28
CA TRP A 147 -4.55 23.97 16.36
C TRP A 147 -4.11 23.41 17.72
N ASN A 148 -3.87 22.09 17.79
CA ASN A 148 -3.47 21.43 19.04
C ASN A 148 -2.10 21.91 19.55
N PHE A 149 -1.17 22.23 18.64
CA PHE A 149 0.15 22.78 18.99
C PHE A 149 0.04 24.17 19.61
N ARG A 150 -0.78 25.04 19.01
CA ARG A 150 -1.04 26.39 19.52
C ARG A 150 -1.72 26.33 20.89
N HIS A 151 -2.73 25.48 21.03
CA HIS A 151 -3.41 25.27 22.30
C HIS A 151 -2.43 24.80 23.40
N GLN A 152 -1.58 23.82 23.10
CA GLN A 152 -0.55 23.33 24.01
C GLN A 152 0.50 24.40 24.38
N ALA A 153 0.86 25.27 23.45
CA ALA A 153 1.81 26.36 23.68
C ALA A 153 1.20 27.58 24.39
N GLY A 154 -0.12 27.59 24.63
CA GLY A 154 -0.84 28.75 25.17
C GLY A 154 -0.91 29.92 24.18
N LEU A 155 -0.95 29.63 22.88
CA LEU A 155 -1.12 30.60 21.80
C LEU A 155 -2.59 30.59 21.30
N PRO A 156 -3.07 31.69 20.67
CA PRO A 156 -4.37 31.69 20.00
C PRO A 156 -4.47 30.58 18.94
N ALA A 157 -5.50 29.75 19.02
CA ALA A 157 -5.75 28.63 18.11
C ALA A 157 -7.06 28.88 17.34
N PRO A 158 -7.04 29.62 16.21
CA PRO A 158 -8.23 29.88 15.41
C PRO A 158 -8.77 28.60 14.76
N GLY A 159 -10.10 28.53 14.60
CA GLY A 159 -10.80 27.37 14.04
C GLY A 159 -10.97 26.23 15.04
N GLU A 160 -11.18 25.02 14.50
CA GLU A 160 -11.42 23.79 15.26
C GLU A 160 -10.42 22.69 14.85
N PRO A 161 -9.98 21.81 15.77
CA PRO A 161 -9.07 20.73 15.43
C PRO A 161 -9.68 19.76 14.41
N TYR A 162 -8.82 18.94 13.80
CA TYR A 162 -9.28 17.80 13.02
C TYR A 162 -9.84 16.67 13.91
N GLY A 163 -10.71 15.84 13.35
CA GLY A 163 -11.28 14.69 14.04
C GLY A 163 -10.35 13.48 14.06
N GLY A 164 -10.92 12.31 14.35
CA GLY A 164 -10.17 11.05 14.35
C GLY A 164 -9.02 11.06 15.36
N TRP A 165 -7.86 10.56 14.95
CA TRP A 165 -6.68 10.46 15.83
C TRP A 165 -5.98 11.80 16.07
N GLU A 166 -6.38 12.87 15.37
CA GLU A 166 -5.94 14.26 15.61
C GLU A 166 -6.88 15.02 16.57
N GLY A 167 -7.92 14.36 17.07
CA GLY A 167 -8.85 14.96 18.02
C GLY A 167 -8.13 15.47 19.30
N PRO A 168 -8.62 16.56 19.92
CA PRO A 168 -7.92 17.24 21.01
C PRO A 168 -7.72 16.38 22.27
N ASN A 169 -8.57 15.37 22.46
CA ASN A 169 -8.51 14.44 23.59
C ASN A 169 -7.74 13.14 23.27
N VAL A 170 -7.22 12.98 22.06
CA VAL A 170 -6.49 11.77 21.64
C VAL A 170 -5.01 11.92 21.99
N GLU A 171 -4.42 10.88 22.60
CA GLU A 171 -3.03 10.93 23.06
C GLU A 171 -2.00 10.93 21.92
N LEU A 172 -2.38 10.48 20.71
CA LEU A 172 -1.54 10.44 19.51
C LEU A 172 -1.55 11.75 18.68
N ARG A 173 -2.39 12.74 19.03
CA ARG A 173 -2.56 13.97 18.25
C ARG A 173 -1.23 14.67 17.93
N GLY A 174 -1.14 15.30 16.76
CA GLY A 174 0.05 15.92 16.20
C GLY A 174 0.89 14.99 15.32
N HIS A 175 0.65 13.67 15.36
CA HIS A 175 1.41 12.72 14.52
C HIS A 175 1.17 12.93 13.03
N PHE A 176 -0.06 13.23 12.62
CA PHE A 176 -0.39 13.46 11.22
C PHE A 176 0.22 14.77 10.73
N VAL A 177 0.34 15.79 11.58
CA VAL A 177 1.00 17.05 11.23
C VAL A 177 2.49 16.83 10.92
N GLY A 178 3.15 15.93 11.65
CA GLY A 178 4.49 15.46 11.31
C GLY A 178 4.56 14.83 9.90
N HIS A 179 3.65 13.90 9.62
CA HIS A 179 3.52 13.29 8.29
C HIS A 179 3.19 14.31 7.19
N TYR A 180 2.34 15.30 7.47
CA TYR A 180 1.99 16.37 6.54
C TYR A 180 3.22 17.19 6.16
N MET A 181 4.10 17.49 7.10
CA MET A 181 5.37 18.18 6.80
C MET A 181 6.26 17.35 5.88
N SER A 182 6.43 16.04 6.11
CA SER A 182 7.17 15.16 5.20
C SER A 182 6.53 15.09 3.81
N ALA A 183 5.23 14.82 3.76
CA ALA A 183 4.48 14.66 2.50
C ALA A 183 4.47 15.96 1.67
N SER A 184 4.24 17.12 2.29
CA SER A 184 4.23 18.39 1.58
C SER A 184 5.62 18.76 1.03
N ALA A 185 6.70 18.50 1.77
CA ALA A 185 8.07 18.69 1.29
C ALA A 185 8.38 17.79 0.07
N GLN A 186 8.00 16.51 0.14
CA GLN A 186 8.16 15.54 -0.95
C GLN A 186 7.32 15.91 -2.17
N MET A 187 6.07 16.30 -1.96
CA MET A 187 5.16 16.70 -3.04
C MET A 187 5.62 17.99 -3.70
N TRP A 188 6.09 18.97 -2.93
CA TRP A 188 6.66 20.20 -3.49
C TRP A 188 7.93 19.91 -4.29
N ALA A 189 8.83 19.05 -3.79
CA ALA A 189 10.01 18.66 -4.56
C ALA A 189 9.62 17.96 -5.88
N SER A 190 8.59 17.11 -5.88
CA SER A 190 8.18 16.39 -7.09
C SER A 190 7.32 17.22 -8.05
N SER A 191 6.70 18.33 -7.63
CA SER A 191 5.73 19.10 -8.43
C SER A 191 6.07 20.58 -8.63
N HIS A 192 6.88 21.17 -7.75
CA HIS A 192 7.07 22.61 -7.61
C HIS A 192 5.77 23.41 -7.49
N ASN A 193 4.73 22.84 -6.89
CA ASN A 193 3.48 23.56 -6.67
C ASN A 193 3.67 24.70 -5.65
N GLN A 194 3.52 25.95 -6.11
CA GLN A 194 3.79 27.14 -5.30
C GLN A 194 2.79 27.32 -4.14
N THR A 195 1.51 27.04 -4.37
CA THR A 195 0.47 27.11 -3.32
C THR A 195 0.78 26.16 -2.17
N LEU A 196 1.24 24.95 -2.47
CA LEU A 196 1.65 23.99 -1.46
C LEU A 196 2.89 24.47 -0.69
N TYR A 197 3.86 25.09 -1.37
CA TYR A 197 5.06 25.65 -0.73
C TYR A 197 4.73 26.70 0.33
N GLU A 198 3.84 27.63 0.00
CA GLU A 198 3.37 28.68 0.92
C GLU A 198 2.66 28.07 2.13
N LYS A 199 1.81 27.08 1.87
CA LYS A 199 1.03 26.39 2.89
C LYS A 199 1.89 25.57 3.85
N MET A 200 2.83 24.78 3.33
CA MET A 200 3.75 24.01 4.18
C MET A 200 4.68 24.92 4.97
N SER A 201 5.14 26.03 4.38
CA SER A 201 5.97 27.02 5.08
C SER A 201 5.20 27.68 6.23
N SER A 202 3.91 27.97 6.02
CA SER A 202 3.03 28.52 7.06
C SER A 202 2.83 27.56 8.24
N VAL A 203 2.74 26.25 7.99
CA VAL A 203 2.71 25.24 9.05
C VAL A 203 4.01 25.27 9.86
N VAL A 204 5.18 25.26 9.19
CA VAL A 204 6.49 25.31 9.85
C VAL A 204 6.64 26.60 10.68
N ASP A 205 6.19 27.74 10.16
CA ASP A 205 6.23 29.02 10.87
C ASP A 205 5.38 29.00 12.14
N ALA A 206 4.14 28.49 12.06
CA ALA A 206 3.27 28.38 13.23
C ALA A 206 3.85 27.41 14.30
N LEU A 207 4.46 26.31 13.89
CA LEU A 207 5.14 25.38 14.81
C LEU A 207 6.39 26.02 15.43
N CYS A 208 7.11 26.85 14.68
CA CYS A 208 8.26 27.60 15.18
C CYS A 208 7.85 28.58 16.28
N ASP A 209 6.73 29.28 16.11
CA ASP A 209 6.18 30.16 17.12
C ASP A 209 5.79 29.39 18.39
N CYS A 210 5.18 28.21 18.24
CA CYS A 210 4.86 27.33 19.37
C CYS A 210 6.12 26.89 20.13
N GLN A 211 7.15 26.39 19.43
CA GLN A 211 8.38 25.93 20.08
C GLN A 211 9.11 27.09 20.79
N LYS A 212 9.16 28.27 20.15
CA LYS A 212 9.75 29.48 20.75
C LYS A 212 9.00 29.93 22.00
N LYS A 213 7.66 29.88 21.98
CA LYS A 213 6.83 30.25 23.13
C LYS A 213 7.09 29.34 24.34
N VAL A 214 7.29 28.04 24.10
CA VAL A 214 7.66 27.07 25.15
C VAL A 214 9.11 27.30 25.62
N GLY A 215 10.03 27.61 24.71
CA GLY A 215 11.37 28.09 25.04
C GLY A 215 12.39 27.03 25.51
N THR A 216 12.05 25.74 25.45
CA THR A 216 12.90 24.63 25.94
C THR A 216 13.46 23.74 24.83
N GLY A 217 13.09 23.97 23.57
CA GLY A 217 13.32 23.03 22.45
C GLY A 217 12.21 22.00 22.29
N TYR A 218 11.28 21.90 23.24
CA TYR A 218 10.12 21.01 23.17
C TYR A 218 9.09 21.49 22.13
N LEU A 219 8.61 20.56 21.29
CA LEU A 219 7.50 20.77 20.36
C LEU A 219 6.64 19.51 20.30
N SER A 220 5.36 19.64 20.64
CA SER A 220 4.33 18.60 20.49
C SER A 220 2.94 19.24 20.56
N ALA A 221 1.92 18.49 20.15
CA ALA A 221 0.51 18.81 20.30
C ALA A 221 -0.06 18.41 21.69
N PHE A 222 0.77 17.85 22.56
CA PHE A 222 0.42 17.38 23.91
C PHE A 222 1.47 17.81 24.93
N PRO A 223 1.21 17.73 26.26
CA PRO A 223 2.15 18.19 27.28
C PRO A 223 3.31 17.21 27.49
N SER A 224 4.42 17.70 28.04
CA SER A 224 5.61 16.88 28.31
C SER A 224 5.37 15.73 29.31
N GLU A 225 4.29 15.81 30.10
CA GLU A 225 3.87 14.78 31.05
C GLU A 225 3.66 13.40 30.42
N PHE A 226 3.31 13.35 29.13
CA PHE A 226 3.17 12.08 28.41
C PHE A 226 4.50 11.31 28.35
N PHE A 227 5.63 12.03 28.28
CA PHE A 227 6.96 11.42 28.37
C PHE A 227 7.29 10.99 29.79
N ASP A 228 6.82 11.72 30.81
CA ASP A 228 6.98 11.30 32.20
C ASP A 228 6.28 9.96 32.46
N ARG A 229 5.07 9.76 31.89
CA ARG A 229 4.36 8.46 31.90
C ARG A 229 5.13 7.38 31.14
N PHE A 230 5.57 7.66 29.92
CA PHE A 230 6.35 6.72 29.08
C PHE A 230 7.59 6.22 29.81
N GLU A 231 8.41 7.14 30.33
CA GLU A 231 9.67 6.85 31.01
C GLU A 231 9.43 6.17 32.38
N ALA A 232 8.28 6.45 33.00
CA ALA A 232 7.77 5.74 34.17
C ALA A 232 7.12 4.38 33.86
N ILE A 233 7.07 3.94 32.59
CA ILE A 233 6.41 2.71 32.14
C ILE A 233 4.95 2.66 32.64
N LYS A 234 4.27 3.80 32.49
CA LYS A 234 2.84 3.93 32.71
C LYS A 234 2.15 4.00 31.35
N SER A 235 0.91 3.55 31.31
CA SER A 235 0.07 3.63 30.11
C SER A 235 0.11 5.03 29.53
N VAL A 236 0.43 5.16 28.24
CA VAL A 236 0.34 6.36 27.40
C VAL A 236 0.46 5.91 25.95
N TRP A 237 -0.23 6.58 25.03
CA TRP A 237 -0.16 6.20 23.61
C TRP A 237 1.05 6.83 22.91
N ALA A 238 2.08 6.02 22.66
CA ALA A 238 3.17 6.24 21.69
C ALA A 238 3.68 7.71 21.53
N PRO A 239 4.09 8.41 22.61
CA PRO A 239 4.51 9.81 22.51
C PRO A 239 5.81 9.98 21.70
N TYR A 240 6.76 9.03 21.77
CA TYR A 240 7.98 9.07 20.96
C TYR A 240 7.72 8.78 19.48
N TYR A 241 6.72 7.94 19.13
CA TYR A 241 6.28 7.79 17.74
C TYR A 241 5.83 9.12 17.13
N THR A 242 5.04 9.90 17.89
CA THR A 242 4.51 11.18 17.43
C THR A 242 5.64 12.19 17.22
N ILE A 243 6.57 12.27 18.17
CA ILE A 243 7.77 13.11 18.05
C ILE A 243 8.64 12.70 16.87
N HIS A 244 8.82 11.40 16.64
CA HIS A 244 9.52 10.93 15.45
C HIS A 244 8.89 11.51 14.17
N LYS A 245 7.56 11.52 14.03
CA LYS A 245 6.91 12.11 12.83
C LYS A 245 7.18 13.60 12.71
N ILE A 246 7.08 14.34 13.81
CA ILE A 246 7.35 15.78 13.83
C ILE A 246 8.81 16.05 13.45
N MET A 247 9.76 15.34 14.06
CA MET A 247 11.19 15.47 13.75
C MET A 247 11.50 15.08 12.30
N ALA A 248 10.93 13.99 11.79
CA ALA A 248 11.11 13.55 10.40
C ALA A 248 10.55 14.59 9.42
N GLY A 249 9.36 15.11 9.69
CA GLY A 249 8.74 16.18 8.91
C GLY A 249 9.58 17.45 8.86
N LEU A 250 10.07 17.91 10.01
CA LEU A 250 10.97 19.08 10.09
C LEU A 250 12.29 18.84 9.34
N LEU A 251 12.85 17.64 9.45
CA LEU A 251 14.07 17.29 8.74
C LEU A 251 13.86 17.24 7.22
N ASP A 252 12.73 16.71 6.75
CA ASP A 252 12.37 16.66 5.34
C ASP A 252 12.13 18.07 4.76
N GLN A 253 11.52 18.97 5.53
CA GLN A 253 11.37 20.39 5.18
C GLN A 253 12.73 21.07 4.96
N TYR A 254 13.75 20.70 5.73
CA TYR A 254 15.11 21.18 5.49
C TYR A 254 15.77 20.49 4.27
N ILE A 255 15.76 19.16 4.22
CA ILE A 255 16.45 18.39 3.17
C ILE A 255 15.91 18.75 1.78
N LEU A 256 14.59 18.83 1.64
CA LEU A 256 13.95 19.02 0.36
C LEU A 256 13.76 20.50 0.03
N ALA A 257 13.36 21.33 1.01
CA ALA A 257 12.99 22.73 0.80
C ALA A 257 13.92 23.77 1.40
N SER A 258 15.07 23.34 1.94
CA SER A 258 16.08 24.24 2.53
C SER A 258 15.52 25.15 3.62
N ASN A 259 14.48 24.71 4.33
CA ASN A 259 13.88 25.48 5.43
C ASN A 259 14.78 25.42 6.67
N VAL A 260 15.57 26.48 6.88
CA VAL A 260 16.53 26.57 8.00
C VAL A 260 15.84 26.63 9.36
N LYS A 261 14.65 27.22 9.47
CA LYS A 261 13.86 27.22 10.72
C LYS A 261 13.54 25.79 11.12
N ALA A 262 13.13 24.95 10.16
CA ALA A 262 12.83 23.54 10.42
C ALA A 262 14.05 22.77 10.97
N LEU A 263 15.25 23.01 10.41
CA LEU A 263 16.49 22.42 10.94
C LEU A 263 16.78 22.86 12.39
N GLN A 264 16.63 24.16 12.68
CA GLN A 264 16.84 24.68 14.04
C GLN A 264 15.88 24.03 15.04
N MET A 265 14.60 23.87 14.65
CA MET A 265 13.60 23.24 15.50
C MET A 265 13.93 21.78 15.81
N VAL A 266 14.29 20.97 14.80
CA VAL A 266 14.60 19.55 15.02
C VAL A 266 15.88 19.34 15.82
N VAL A 267 16.89 20.21 15.67
CA VAL A 267 18.08 20.19 16.54
C VAL A 267 17.69 20.50 17.99
N GLY A 268 16.88 21.53 18.23
CA GLY A 268 16.37 21.86 19.56
C GLY A 268 15.56 20.72 20.19
N MET A 269 14.77 19.99 19.39
CA MET A 269 14.07 18.79 19.84
C MET A 269 15.06 17.67 20.20
N ALA A 270 16.07 17.42 19.37
CA ALA A 270 17.08 16.40 19.63
C ALA A 270 17.85 16.67 20.94
N ASP A 271 18.20 17.93 21.22
CA ASP A 271 18.80 18.34 22.49
C ASP A 271 17.85 18.11 23.67
N TYR A 272 16.58 18.51 23.55
CA TYR A 272 15.58 18.32 24.60
C TYR A 272 15.39 16.83 24.95
N PHE A 273 15.12 15.98 23.95
CA PHE A 273 14.90 14.55 24.19
C PHE A 273 16.20 13.81 24.56
N GLY A 274 17.35 14.24 24.05
CA GLY A 274 18.65 13.73 24.48
C GLY A 274 18.89 13.95 25.98
N ASN A 275 18.56 15.14 26.49
CA ASN A 275 18.64 15.43 27.92
C ASN A 275 17.64 14.60 28.75
N ARG A 276 16.43 14.37 28.24
CA ARG A 276 15.45 13.49 28.92
C ARG A 276 15.96 12.06 29.04
N VAL A 277 16.41 11.46 27.94
CA VAL A 277 16.97 10.11 27.92
C VAL A 277 18.18 10.01 28.87
N LYS A 278 19.08 11.01 28.85
CA LYS A 278 20.20 11.11 29.80
C LYS A 278 19.71 11.05 31.25
N ASN A 279 18.69 11.84 31.59
CA ASN A 279 18.15 11.92 32.94
C ASN A 279 17.48 10.62 33.38
N VAL A 280 16.79 9.93 32.48
CA VAL A 280 16.21 8.59 32.75
C VAL A 280 17.31 7.59 33.07
N ILE A 281 18.39 7.56 32.26
CA ILE A 281 19.52 6.66 32.46
C ILE A 281 20.24 6.94 33.78
N LEU A 282 20.48 8.22 34.08
CA LEU A 282 21.14 8.63 35.32
C LEU A 282 20.29 8.36 36.57
N LYS A 283 18.96 8.54 36.48
CA LYS A 283 18.05 8.32 37.60
C LYS A 283 17.75 6.85 37.83
N TYR A 284 17.65 6.06 36.77
CA TYR A 284 17.27 4.66 36.82
C TYR A 284 18.38 3.76 36.25
N SER A 285 18.41 3.55 34.93
CA SER A 285 19.44 2.78 34.23
C SER A 285 19.25 2.84 32.70
N ILE A 286 20.20 2.31 31.93
CA ILE A 286 20.04 2.13 30.47
C ILE A 286 19.01 1.04 30.15
N GLU A 287 18.91 0.01 30.99
CA GLU A 287 17.90 -1.03 30.88
C GLU A 287 16.51 -0.44 31.07
N ARG A 288 16.33 0.47 32.04
CA ARG A 288 15.06 1.17 32.25
C ARG A 288 14.62 1.92 30.99
N HIS A 289 15.55 2.64 30.35
CA HIS A 289 15.28 3.31 29.08
C HIS A 289 14.84 2.31 28.01
N TRP A 290 15.57 1.22 27.79
CA TRP A 290 15.19 0.21 26.79
C TRP A 290 13.88 -0.52 27.11
N THR A 291 13.55 -0.74 28.38
CA THR A 291 12.25 -1.30 28.77
C THR A 291 11.12 -0.33 28.42
N SER A 292 11.31 0.98 28.57
CA SER A 292 10.31 1.96 28.14
C SER A 292 10.06 1.94 26.62
N LEU A 293 11.04 1.52 25.80
CA LEU A 293 10.89 1.35 24.35
C LEU A 293 10.03 0.14 23.94
N ASN A 294 9.45 -0.60 24.89
CA ASN A 294 8.35 -1.53 24.59
C ASN A 294 7.07 -0.78 24.22
N GLU A 295 6.95 0.48 24.63
CA GLU A 295 6.03 1.43 24.05
C GLU A 295 6.59 1.97 22.72
N GLU A 296 5.72 2.20 21.73
CA GLU A 296 6.13 2.50 20.37
C GLU A 296 6.87 3.84 20.27
N THR A 297 8.03 3.81 19.62
CA THR A 297 8.87 4.99 19.35
C THR A 297 8.97 5.35 17.87
N GLY A 298 8.40 4.53 16.98
CA GLY A 298 8.63 4.64 15.54
C GLY A 298 10.13 4.58 15.19
N GLY A 299 10.56 5.32 14.17
CA GLY A 299 11.95 5.42 13.72
C GLY A 299 12.71 6.56 14.39
N MET A 300 12.66 6.67 15.73
CA MET A 300 13.49 7.66 16.44
C MET A 300 14.98 7.47 16.14
N ASN A 301 15.45 6.24 16.04
CA ASN A 301 16.82 5.95 15.62
C ASN A 301 17.09 6.42 14.18
N ASP A 302 16.19 6.12 13.21
CA ASP A 302 16.28 6.59 11.82
C ASP A 302 16.45 8.11 11.71
N VAL A 303 15.52 8.89 12.28
CA VAL A 303 15.57 10.35 12.15
C VAL A 303 16.81 10.97 12.79
N LEU A 304 17.28 10.42 13.92
CA LEU A 304 18.47 10.92 14.62
C LEU A 304 19.77 10.57 13.87
N TYR A 305 19.84 9.39 13.25
CA TYR A 305 20.93 9.04 12.34
C TYR A 305 20.97 9.94 11.11
N ARG A 306 19.81 10.22 10.50
CA ARG A 306 19.70 11.17 9.39
C ARG A 306 20.10 12.59 9.81
N LEU A 307 19.72 13.02 11.01
CA LEU A 307 20.12 14.32 11.56
C LEU A 307 21.64 14.39 11.78
N TYR A 308 22.26 13.32 12.30
CA TYR A 308 23.73 13.24 12.41
C TYR A 308 24.43 13.41 11.06
N ARG A 309 23.89 12.82 9.98
CA ARG A 309 24.46 12.99 8.62
C ARG A 309 24.51 14.45 8.17
N ILE A 310 23.61 15.30 8.68
CA ILE A 310 23.53 16.72 8.34
C ILE A 310 24.37 17.58 9.29
N THR A 311 24.27 17.37 10.60
CA THR A 311 24.92 18.24 11.58
C THR A 311 26.33 17.78 11.95
N ASN A 312 26.64 16.51 11.74
CA ASN A 312 27.87 15.84 12.21
C ASN A 312 28.11 15.99 13.72
N ASP A 313 27.05 16.23 14.51
CA ASP A 313 27.12 16.32 15.98
C ASP A 313 27.08 14.92 16.61
N PRO A 314 28.14 14.46 17.29
CA PRO A 314 28.20 13.13 17.89
C PRO A 314 27.07 12.84 18.90
N LYS A 315 26.41 13.84 19.49
CA LYS A 315 25.26 13.62 20.37
C LYS A 315 24.11 12.93 19.64
N HIS A 316 23.86 13.28 18.37
CA HIS A 316 22.75 12.75 17.60
C HIS A 316 22.91 11.25 17.30
N VAL A 317 24.10 10.82 16.91
CA VAL A 317 24.39 9.40 16.61
C VAL A 317 24.37 8.55 17.89
N VAL A 318 24.77 9.12 19.04
CA VAL A 318 24.66 8.39 20.31
C VAL A 318 23.20 8.29 20.76
N LEU A 319 22.43 9.38 20.67
CA LEU A 319 21.01 9.34 20.98
C LEU A 319 20.27 8.36 20.06
N ALA A 320 20.60 8.34 18.76
CA ALA A 320 20.07 7.37 17.80
C ALA A 320 20.30 5.93 18.26
N HIS A 321 21.53 5.63 18.70
CA HIS A 321 21.89 4.30 19.18
C HIS A 321 21.09 3.87 20.43
N LEU A 322 20.76 4.81 21.31
CA LEU A 322 19.91 4.52 22.48
C LEU A 322 18.47 4.13 22.07
N PHE A 323 18.04 4.42 20.84
CA PHE A 323 16.76 4.01 20.28
C PHE A 323 16.83 2.73 19.41
N ASP A 324 17.99 2.08 19.25
CA ASP A 324 18.14 0.87 18.42
C ASP A 324 17.45 -0.40 18.98
N LYS A 325 16.76 -0.32 20.13
CA LYS A 325 16.02 -1.43 20.78
C LYS A 325 16.75 -2.80 20.67
N PRO A 326 17.85 -3.00 21.41
CA PRO A 326 18.70 -4.19 21.24
C PRO A 326 18.00 -5.54 21.44
N CYS A 327 16.90 -5.60 22.21
CA CYS A 327 16.18 -6.85 22.42
C CYS A 327 15.45 -7.36 21.18
N PHE A 328 15.11 -6.48 20.23
CA PHE A 328 14.50 -6.85 18.96
C PHE A 328 15.58 -7.06 17.89
N LEU A 329 16.47 -6.07 17.70
CA LEU A 329 17.56 -6.19 16.72
C LEU A 329 18.53 -7.33 17.05
N GLY A 330 18.69 -7.68 18.33
CA GLY A 330 19.50 -8.81 18.77
C GLY A 330 18.99 -10.16 18.27
N LEU A 331 17.67 -10.34 18.14
CA LEU A 331 17.08 -11.57 17.57
C LEU A 331 17.39 -11.67 16.07
N LEU A 332 17.29 -10.56 15.35
CA LEU A 332 17.66 -10.48 13.94
C LEU A 332 19.17 -10.66 13.74
N ALA A 333 19.99 -10.16 14.67
CA ALA A 333 21.45 -10.30 14.65
C ALA A 333 21.91 -11.75 14.78
N VAL A 334 21.19 -12.58 15.54
CA VAL A 334 21.44 -14.02 15.67
C VAL A 334 20.67 -14.86 14.64
N GLN A 335 20.05 -14.21 13.66
CA GLN A 335 19.28 -14.83 12.59
C GLN A 335 18.13 -15.72 13.10
N ALA A 336 17.43 -15.28 14.14
CA ALA A 336 16.23 -15.95 14.66
C ALA A 336 14.95 -15.32 14.10
N ASP A 337 14.10 -16.13 13.45
CA ASP A 337 12.73 -15.74 13.12
C ASP A 337 11.86 -15.85 14.38
N SER A 338 11.63 -14.70 15.03
CA SER A 338 10.78 -14.58 16.22
C SER A 338 9.89 -13.36 16.10
N LEU A 339 9.38 -13.09 14.88
CA LEU A 339 8.54 -11.93 14.61
C LEU A 339 7.09 -12.09 15.11
N SER A 340 6.62 -13.32 15.27
CA SER A 340 5.25 -13.61 15.71
C SER A 340 4.88 -12.87 17.01
N GLY A 341 3.70 -12.25 17.03
CA GLY A 341 3.18 -11.49 18.17
C GLY A 341 3.69 -10.06 18.29
N PHE A 342 4.70 -9.65 17.51
CA PHE A 342 5.09 -8.24 17.45
C PHE A 342 4.14 -7.43 16.58
N HIS A 343 3.81 -6.22 17.06
CA HIS A 343 3.14 -5.20 16.25
C HIS A 343 4.09 -4.78 15.12
N SER A 344 3.69 -5.04 13.88
CA SER A 344 4.59 -5.01 12.73
C SER A 344 5.13 -3.60 12.49
N ASN A 345 4.26 -2.60 12.49
CA ASN A 345 4.65 -1.22 12.17
C ASN A 345 5.45 -0.52 13.29
N THR A 346 5.43 -1.03 14.51
CA THR A 346 6.35 -0.56 15.58
C THR A 346 7.79 -0.92 15.25
N HIS A 347 8.02 -2.09 14.67
CA HIS A 347 9.35 -2.70 14.57
C HIS A 347 10.04 -2.45 13.22
N ILE A 348 9.30 -2.36 12.11
CA ILE A 348 9.91 -2.06 10.80
C ILE A 348 10.71 -0.74 10.83
N PRO A 349 10.23 0.38 11.43
CA PRO A 349 11.01 1.61 11.56
C PRO A 349 12.31 1.46 12.35
N VAL A 350 12.35 0.58 13.35
CA VAL A 350 13.58 0.28 14.10
C VAL A 350 14.61 -0.37 13.18
N VAL A 351 14.18 -1.27 12.28
CA VAL A 351 15.04 -1.87 11.24
C VAL A 351 15.54 -0.82 10.26
N ILE A 352 14.69 0.14 9.85
CA ILE A 352 15.12 1.25 8.98
C ILE A 352 16.23 2.07 9.67
N GLY A 353 16.09 2.38 10.96
CA GLY A 353 17.16 3.05 11.69
C GLY A 353 18.42 2.21 11.85
N ALA A 354 18.29 0.89 11.99
CA ALA A 354 19.41 -0.05 11.95
C ALA A 354 20.15 0.03 10.59
N GLN A 355 19.40 0.11 9.48
CA GLN A 355 19.99 0.30 8.15
C GLN A 355 20.72 1.64 8.03
N MET A 356 20.15 2.72 8.56
CA MET A 356 20.82 4.02 8.60
C MET A 356 22.11 4.00 9.44
N ARG A 357 22.12 3.24 10.54
CA ARG A 357 23.33 3.01 11.31
C ARG A 357 24.42 2.36 10.46
N TYR A 358 24.10 1.33 9.67
CA TYR A 358 25.06 0.73 8.72
C TYR A 358 25.61 1.77 7.73
N GLU A 359 24.75 2.63 7.16
CA GLU A 359 25.21 3.67 6.24
C GLU A 359 26.20 4.65 6.89
N ILE A 360 26.00 4.95 8.17
CA ILE A 360 26.84 5.89 8.93
C ILE A 360 28.11 5.23 9.45
N THR A 361 27.99 4.11 10.16
CA THR A 361 29.11 3.47 10.87
C THR A 361 29.88 2.51 9.96
N GLY A 362 29.20 1.85 9.03
CA GLY A 362 29.73 0.75 8.21
C GLY A 362 29.77 -0.59 8.92
N ASP A 363 29.11 -0.72 10.06
CA ASP A 363 29.06 -1.95 10.85
C ASP A 363 28.29 -3.06 10.10
N PRO A 364 28.97 -4.10 9.58
CA PRO A 364 28.34 -5.10 8.73
C PRO A 364 27.22 -5.87 9.44
N LEU A 365 27.23 -5.96 10.77
CA LEU A 365 26.16 -6.61 11.52
C LEU A 365 24.80 -5.97 11.20
N TYR A 366 24.75 -4.65 11.05
CA TYR A 366 23.52 -3.93 10.78
C TYR A 366 23.05 -4.05 9.32
N LYS A 367 23.96 -4.37 8.40
CA LYS A 367 23.59 -4.81 7.05
C LYS A 367 22.92 -6.19 7.11
N GLU A 368 23.52 -7.14 7.81
CA GLU A 368 23.00 -8.51 7.95
C GLU A 368 21.62 -8.52 8.64
N ILE A 369 21.42 -7.72 9.69
CA ILE A 369 20.12 -7.53 10.34
C ILE A 369 19.05 -7.10 9.34
N GLY A 370 19.33 -6.08 8.52
CA GLY A 370 18.38 -5.56 7.54
C GLY A 370 18.07 -6.57 6.42
N ALA A 371 19.09 -7.28 5.93
CA ALA A 371 18.93 -8.30 4.90
C ALA A 371 18.11 -9.49 5.41
N PHE A 372 18.48 -10.03 6.58
CA PHE A 372 17.80 -11.16 7.20
C PHE A 372 16.33 -10.84 7.53
N PHE A 373 16.06 -9.64 8.04
CA PHE A 373 14.70 -9.19 8.29
C PHE A 373 13.84 -9.19 7.02
N MET A 374 14.37 -8.64 5.92
CA MET A 374 13.69 -8.62 4.63
C MET A 374 13.41 -10.05 4.13
N ASP A 375 14.39 -10.94 4.26
CA ASP A 375 14.28 -12.34 3.82
C ASP A 375 13.22 -13.11 4.61
N ILE A 376 13.18 -12.97 5.94
CA ILE A 376 12.13 -13.57 6.78
C ILE A 376 10.76 -13.05 6.35
N VAL A 377 10.56 -11.72 6.37
CA VAL A 377 9.23 -11.15 6.10
C VAL A 377 8.72 -11.60 4.73
N ASN A 378 9.56 -11.59 3.70
CA ASN A 378 9.19 -12.01 2.35
C ASN A 378 8.94 -13.53 2.22
N SER A 379 9.65 -14.36 3.00
CA SER A 379 9.54 -15.82 2.91
C SER A 379 8.45 -16.43 3.78
N SER A 380 8.06 -15.78 4.88
CA SER A 380 7.13 -16.37 5.87
C SER A 380 5.97 -15.47 6.30
N HIS A 381 6.01 -14.15 6.06
CA HIS A 381 4.99 -13.21 6.55
C HIS A 381 4.36 -12.29 5.49
N SER A 382 4.66 -12.48 4.20
CA SER A 382 4.16 -11.61 3.12
C SER A 382 3.11 -12.29 2.24
N TYR A 383 2.07 -11.56 1.90
CA TYR A 383 1.07 -11.96 0.91
C TYR A 383 1.56 -11.66 -0.51
N ALA A 384 0.78 -12.04 -1.52
CA ALA A 384 1.12 -11.91 -2.94
C ALA A 384 1.25 -10.46 -3.40
N THR A 385 0.66 -9.51 -2.66
CA THR A 385 0.85 -8.06 -2.86
C THR A 385 2.26 -7.59 -2.51
N GLY A 386 3.00 -8.36 -1.70
CA GLY A 386 4.24 -7.95 -1.02
C GLY A 386 4.02 -7.30 0.36
N GLY A 387 2.76 -7.04 0.75
CA GLY A 387 2.39 -6.54 2.08
C GLY A 387 2.43 -7.63 3.16
N THR A 388 2.37 -7.23 4.43
CA THR A 388 2.46 -8.12 5.59
C THR A 388 1.49 -7.71 6.69
N SER A 389 1.36 -8.52 7.74
CA SER A 389 0.53 -8.34 8.95
C SER A 389 -0.95 -8.70 8.81
N VAL A 390 -1.55 -9.03 9.95
CA VAL A 390 -2.99 -9.19 10.16
C VAL A 390 -3.33 -8.55 11.49
N SER A 391 -4.38 -7.71 11.51
CA SER A 391 -4.78 -6.92 12.68
C SER A 391 -3.62 -6.12 13.31
N GLU A 392 -2.68 -5.63 12.48
CA GLU A 392 -1.46 -4.88 12.85
C GLU A 392 -0.27 -5.71 13.40
N PHE A 393 -0.40 -7.03 13.49
CA PHE A 393 0.64 -7.92 14.03
C PHE A 393 1.16 -8.91 12.99
N TRP A 394 2.38 -9.38 13.20
CA TRP A 394 2.83 -10.62 12.58
C TRP A 394 2.24 -11.81 13.33
N SER A 395 1.62 -12.73 12.59
CA SER A 395 1.23 -14.05 13.08
C SER A 395 2.43 -15.01 13.00
N ASP A 396 2.21 -16.28 13.37
CA ASP A 396 3.20 -17.33 13.21
C ASP A 396 3.69 -17.43 11.75
N PRO A 397 5.00 -17.71 11.53
CA PRO A 397 5.58 -17.80 10.21
C PRO A 397 4.96 -18.95 9.42
N LYS A 398 4.74 -18.72 8.11
CA LYS A 398 4.19 -19.74 7.19
C LYS A 398 2.81 -20.28 7.61
N ARG A 399 1.95 -19.40 8.15
CA ARG A 399 0.54 -19.69 8.52
C ARG A 399 -0.45 -18.75 7.84
N LEU A 400 -0.11 -18.17 6.69
CA LEU A 400 -0.88 -17.07 6.09
C LEU A 400 -2.27 -17.49 5.61
N ALA A 401 -2.53 -18.79 5.41
CA ALA A 401 -3.87 -19.23 5.05
C ALA A 401 -4.91 -18.95 6.14
N ASP A 402 -4.50 -19.01 7.42
CA ASP A 402 -5.40 -18.75 8.56
C ASP A 402 -5.71 -17.27 8.74
N THR A 403 -4.94 -16.38 8.11
CA THR A 403 -5.04 -14.94 8.33
C THR A 403 -5.91 -14.24 7.29
N LEU A 404 -6.30 -14.91 6.19
CA LEU A 404 -7.08 -14.34 5.10
C LEU A 404 -8.45 -13.82 5.58
N SER A 405 -8.55 -12.51 5.78
CA SER A 405 -9.68 -11.83 6.41
C SER A 405 -9.85 -10.39 5.87
N THR A 406 -10.54 -9.54 6.62
CA THR A 406 -10.78 -8.13 6.26
C THR A 406 -9.71 -7.17 6.78
N GLU A 407 -8.95 -7.56 7.81
CA GLU A 407 -7.97 -6.70 8.47
C GLU A 407 -6.54 -7.19 8.20
N ASN A 408 -6.21 -7.40 6.94
CA ASN A 408 -4.86 -7.76 6.48
C ASN A 408 -4.11 -6.53 5.99
N GLU A 409 -2.77 -6.61 5.97
CA GLU A 409 -1.93 -5.65 5.27
C GLU A 409 -2.15 -4.19 5.68
N GLU A 410 -1.73 -3.84 6.90
CA GLU A 410 -1.68 -2.44 7.31
C GLU A 410 -0.81 -1.64 6.33
N SER A 411 -1.37 -0.56 5.78
CA SER A 411 -0.70 0.26 4.75
C SER A 411 0.64 0.85 5.22
N CYS A 412 0.79 1.17 6.50
CA CYS A 412 2.06 1.64 7.07
C CYS A 412 3.19 0.61 6.97
N THR A 413 2.87 -0.68 7.14
CA THR A 413 3.88 -1.75 7.05
C THR A 413 4.43 -1.82 5.63
N THR A 414 3.55 -1.77 4.63
CA THR A 414 3.88 -1.70 3.21
C THR A 414 4.80 -0.50 2.91
N TYR A 415 4.45 0.70 3.40
CA TYR A 415 5.27 1.90 3.25
C TYR A 415 6.69 1.75 3.84
N ASN A 416 6.79 1.20 5.05
CA ASN A 416 8.08 1.06 5.72
C ASN A 416 8.92 -0.09 5.12
N MET A 417 8.30 -1.18 4.68
CA MET A 417 9.00 -2.26 3.96
C MET A 417 9.58 -1.79 2.63
N LEU A 418 8.93 -0.86 1.92
CA LEU A 418 9.51 -0.22 0.74
C LEU A 418 10.81 0.51 1.06
N LYS A 419 10.92 1.18 2.23
CA LYS A 419 12.19 1.80 2.66
C LYS A 419 13.27 0.76 2.94
N VAL A 420 12.91 -0.34 3.62
CA VAL A 420 13.84 -1.45 3.91
C VAL A 420 14.42 -2.02 2.61
N SER A 421 13.54 -2.39 1.69
CA SER A 421 13.90 -2.93 0.37
C SER A 421 14.75 -1.95 -0.44
N ARG A 422 14.38 -0.67 -0.46
CA ARG A 422 15.10 0.39 -1.17
C ARG A 422 16.54 0.58 -0.67
N ASN A 423 16.75 0.57 0.64
CA ASN A 423 18.08 0.69 1.22
C ASN A 423 18.95 -0.52 0.87
N LEU A 424 18.39 -1.74 0.95
CA LEU A 424 19.10 -2.95 0.54
C LEU A 424 19.47 -2.91 -0.95
N PHE A 425 18.55 -2.48 -1.83
CA PHE A 425 18.85 -2.28 -3.24
C PHE A 425 20.01 -1.30 -3.45
N ARG A 426 20.03 -0.17 -2.74
CA ARG A 426 21.14 0.80 -2.84
C ARG A 426 22.49 0.20 -2.48
N TRP A 427 22.53 -0.78 -1.58
CA TRP A 427 23.78 -1.39 -1.11
C TRP A 427 24.23 -2.56 -1.98
N THR A 428 23.29 -3.37 -2.46
CA THR A 428 23.61 -4.65 -3.11
C THR A 428 23.38 -4.64 -4.62
N LYS A 429 22.51 -3.74 -5.10
CA LYS A 429 22.00 -3.69 -6.48
C LYS A 429 21.26 -4.98 -6.88
N GLU A 430 20.86 -5.79 -5.92
CA GLU A 430 20.19 -7.07 -6.19
C GLU A 430 18.77 -6.88 -6.69
N MET A 431 18.43 -7.62 -7.74
CA MET A 431 17.15 -7.49 -8.43
C MET A 431 15.96 -7.85 -7.55
N ALA A 432 16.13 -8.78 -6.61
CA ALA A 432 15.08 -9.21 -5.70
C ALA A 432 14.46 -8.04 -4.93
N TYR A 433 15.29 -7.05 -4.53
CA TYR A 433 14.80 -5.86 -3.85
C TYR A 433 14.06 -4.92 -4.79
N ALA A 434 14.52 -4.74 -6.03
CA ALA A 434 13.80 -3.94 -7.03
C ALA A 434 12.46 -4.60 -7.46
N ASP A 435 12.42 -5.93 -7.59
CA ASP A 435 11.21 -6.70 -7.86
C ASP A 435 10.20 -6.59 -6.72
N TYR A 436 10.66 -6.72 -5.47
CA TYR A 436 9.82 -6.51 -4.30
C TYR A 436 9.26 -5.08 -4.29
N TYR A 437 10.11 -4.06 -4.53
CA TYR A 437 9.68 -2.68 -4.54
C TYR A 437 8.59 -2.43 -5.61
N GLU A 438 8.77 -2.93 -6.84
CA GLU A 438 7.77 -2.83 -7.91
C GLU A 438 6.44 -3.48 -7.49
N ARG A 439 6.50 -4.73 -6.99
CA ARG A 439 5.34 -5.50 -6.57
C ARG A 439 4.55 -4.79 -5.46
N THR A 440 5.24 -4.37 -4.41
CA THR A 440 4.66 -3.77 -3.20
C THR A 440 4.13 -2.36 -3.47
N LEU A 441 4.80 -1.57 -4.31
CA LEU A 441 4.30 -0.27 -4.77
C LEU A 441 3.03 -0.43 -5.61
N MET A 442 3.06 -1.33 -6.60
CA MET A 442 1.98 -1.54 -7.56
C MET A 442 0.71 -2.10 -6.90
N ASN A 443 0.87 -3.14 -6.08
CA ASN A 443 -0.27 -3.92 -5.57
C ASN A 443 -0.66 -3.54 -4.14
N GLY A 444 0.31 -3.11 -3.32
CA GLY A 444 0.06 -2.61 -1.97
C GLY A 444 -0.31 -1.12 -2.00
N VAL A 445 0.67 -0.25 -2.27
CA VAL A 445 0.50 1.22 -2.13
C VAL A 445 -0.56 1.79 -3.07
N LEU A 446 -0.52 1.50 -4.37
CA LEU A 446 -1.51 2.09 -5.29
C LEU A 446 -2.95 1.60 -5.05
N SER A 447 -3.12 0.48 -4.35
CA SER A 447 -4.44 -0.07 -4.03
C SER A 447 -5.16 0.65 -2.90
N ILE A 448 -4.47 1.51 -2.13
CA ILE A 448 -5.01 2.10 -0.89
C ILE A 448 -5.76 3.42 -1.10
N GLN A 449 -5.60 4.08 -2.25
CA GLN A 449 -6.30 5.33 -2.57
C GLN A 449 -7.60 5.02 -3.33
N ARG A 450 -8.73 5.60 -2.90
CA ARG A 450 -10.02 5.38 -3.55
C ARG A 450 -10.13 6.17 -4.85
N GLY A 451 -9.70 5.57 -5.95
CA GLY A 451 -9.84 6.16 -7.29
C GLY A 451 -9.23 7.56 -7.39
N ARG A 452 -10.06 8.57 -7.64
CA ARG A 452 -9.64 9.98 -7.75
C ARG A 452 -10.23 10.85 -6.63
N GLU A 453 -10.61 10.24 -5.51
CA GLU A 453 -11.19 10.97 -4.39
C GLU A 453 -10.08 11.44 -3.42
N PRO A 454 -9.82 12.75 -3.32
CA PRO A 454 -8.76 13.25 -2.45
C PRO A 454 -9.07 12.95 -0.99
N GLY A 455 -8.12 12.34 -0.28
CA GLY A 455 -8.23 12.09 1.15
C GLY A 455 -9.10 10.89 1.55
N VAL A 456 -9.39 9.99 0.63
CA VAL A 456 -10.13 8.75 0.90
C VAL A 456 -9.21 7.56 0.70
N MET A 457 -8.71 7.01 1.80
CA MET A 457 -7.75 5.90 1.83
C MET A 457 -8.17 4.83 2.85
N ILE A 458 -7.77 3.58 2.63
CA ILE A 458 -7.94 2.47 3.58
C ILE A 458 -6.79 2.40 4.59
N TYR A 459 -7.05 1.74 5.71
CA TYR A 459 -6.02 1.35 6.69
C TYR A 459 -5.46 -0.04 6.37
N MET A 460 -6.34 -1.04 6.30
CA MET A 460 -6.05 -2.43 5.96
C MET A 460 -6.47 -2.75 4.53
N LEU A 461 -5.71 -3.58 3.83
CA LEU A 461 -6.03 -4.11 2.50
C LEU A 461 -6.51 -5.58 2.62
N PRO A 462 -7.83 -5.83 2.57
CA PRO A 462 -8.40 -7.18 2.75
C PRO A 462 -7.84 -8.23 1.79
N GLN A 463 -7.54 -9.42 2.31
CA GLN A 463 -7.05 -10.56 1.53
C GLN A 463 -8.01 -11.77 1.56
N GLY A 464 -9.07 -11.71 2.39
CA GLY A 464 -10.06 -12.77 2.51
C GLY A 464 -10.89 -12.99 1.23
N PRO A 465 -11.43 -14.20 1.02
CA PRO A 465 -12.27 -14.49 -0.13
C PRO A 465 -13.60 -13.73 -0.05
N GLY A 466 -14.03 -13.16 -1.18
CA GLY A 466 -15.28 -12.41 -1.30
C GLY A 466 -15.34 -11.12 -0.46
N GLN A 467 -14.19 -10.58 -0.02
CA GLN A 467 -14.12 -9.37 0.79
C GLN A 467 -14.03 -8.11 -0.08
N SER A 468 -14.22 -6.94 0.53
CA SER A 468 -14.19 -5.64 -0.15
C SER A 468 -13.41 -4.63 0.68
N LYS A 469 -12.68 -3.72 0.01
CA LYS A 469 -11.97 -2.61 0.67
C LYS A 469 -12.95 -1.68 1.42
N ALA A 470 -14.21 -1.63 0.99
CA ALA A 470 -15.25 -0.84 1.65
C ALA A 470 -15.88 -1.54 2.86
N ARG A 471 -15.69 -2.86 3.02
CA ARG A 471 -16.34 -3.68 4.05
C ARG A 471 -15.30 -4.34 4.97
N SER A 472 -14.62 -3.51 5.75
CA SER A 472 -13.72 -3.94 6.82
C SER A 472 -14.03 -3.17 8.11
N TYR A 473 -13.33 -3.46 9.20
CA TYR A 473 -13.51 -2.72 10.45
C TYR A 473 -13.17 -1.23 10.26
N HIS A 474 -12.13 -0.92 9.46
CA HIS A 474 -11.76 0.45 9.11
C HIS A 474 -12.52 0.99 7.89
N GLY A 475 -12.70 0.16 6.85
CA GLY A 475 -13.22 0.58 5.55
C GLY A 475 -12.42 1.74 4.93
N TRP A 476 -13.09 2.52 4.09
CA TRP A 476 -12.56 3.78 3.58
C TRP A 476 -12.64 4.86 4.65
N GLY A 477 -11.51 5.52 4.93
CA GLY A 477 -11.51 6.66 5.84
C GLY A 477 -12.14 7.92 5.23
N THR A 478 -12.14 9.00 6.01
CA THR A 478 -12.75 10.28 5.66
C THR A 478 -11.70 11.39 5.57
N LYS A 479 -12.05 12.45 4.83
CA LYS A 479 -11.16 13.58 4.55
C LYS A 479 -10.73 14.36 5.80
N PHE A 480 -11.56 14.38 6.85
CA PHE A 480 -11.37 15.29 8.00
C PHE A 480 -11.54 14.63 9.37
N ASP A 481 -11.84 13.33 9.45
CA ASP A 481 -12.20 12.68 10.70
C ASP A 481 -11.54 11.31 10.92
N SER A 482 -10.65 10.85 10.02
CA SER A 482 -9.90 9.59 10.19
C SER A 482 -8.51 9.82 10.78
N PHE A 483 -7.61 10.43 10.01
CA PHE A 483 -6.24 10.76 10.42
C PHE A 483 -5.46 9.61 11.09
N TRP A 484 -5.70 8.38 10.68
CA TRP A 484 -4.98 7.21 11.19
C TRP A 484 -3.48 7.26 10.83
N CYS A 485 -2.66 6.39 11.43
CA CYS A 485 -1.25 6.26 11.02
C CYS A 485 -1.10 5.99 9.50
N CYS A 486 -2.01 5.20 8.92
CA CYS A 486 -2.06 4.90 7.48
C CYS A 486 -2.40 6.13 6.61
N TYR A 487 -3.12 7.11 7.15
CA TYR A 487 -3.31 8.39 6.47
C TYR A 487 -1.99 9.13 6.35
N GLY A 488 -1.18 9.15 7.42
CA GLY A 488 0.13 9.77 7.43
C GLY A 488 1.11 9.15 6.43
N THR A 489 1.25 7.82 6.46
CA THR A 489 2.14 7.11 5.51
C THR A 489 1.59 7.10 4.08
N GLY A 490 0.27 7.08 3.90
CA GLY A 490 -0.39 7.20 2.61
C GLY A 490 -0.05 8.51 1.90
N ILE A 491 -0.23 9.66 2.58
CA ILE A 491 0.09 10.96 1.97
C ILE A 491 1.58 11.13 1.64
N GLU A 492 2.49 10.51 2.40
CA GLU A 492 3.91 10.49 2.06
C GLU A 492 4.18 9.62 0.83
N SER A 493 3.60 8.42 0.78
CA SER A 493 3.77 7.47 -0.34
C SER A 493 3.41 8.11 -1.68
N PHE A 494 2.22 8.73 -1.75
CA PHE A 494 1.73 9.36 -2.98
C PHE A 494 2.45 10.67 -3.33
N SER A 495 3.20 11.26 -2.38
CA SER A 495 4.00 12.48 -2.63
C SER A 495 5.35 12.20 -3.28
N LYS A 496 5.84 10.96 -3.17
CA LYS A 496 7.20 10.58 -3.56
C LYS A 496 7.27 9.42 -4.55
N LEU A 497 6.21 9.15 -5.31
CA LEU A 497 6.15 8.04 -6.30
C LEU A 497 7.27 8.04 -7.36
N GLY A 498 8.08 9.11 -7.47
CA GLY A 498 9.26 9.19 -8.34
C GLY A 498 10.60 8.88 -7.67
N ASP A 499 10.66 8.66 -6.35
CA ASP A 499 11.90 8.61 -5.55
C ASP A 499 12.75 7.34 -5.72
N SER A 500 12.19 6.34 -6.40
CA SER A 500 12.77 5.01 -6.57
C SER A 500 12.66 4.52 -8.01
N ILE A 501 12.49 5.43 -8.98
CA ILE A 501 12.57 5.11 -10.41
C ILE A 501 14.03 4.98 -10.84
N TYR A 502 14.87 5.91 -10.37
CA TYR A 502 16.24 6.09 -10.80
C TYR A 502 17.19 6.11 -9.60
N PHE A 503 18.38 5.54 -9.77
CA PHE A 503 19.48 5.64 -8.82
C PHE A 503 20.79 5.93 -9.56
N GLU A 504 21.69 6.71 -8.96
CA GLU A 504 22.96 7.06 -9.57
C GLU A 504 24.12 6.36 -8.86
N GLU A 505 25.13 5.94 -9.63
CA GLU A 505 26.44 5.60 -9.08
C GLU A 505 27.43 6.67 -9.52
N LYS A 506 28.02 7.35 -8.53
CA LYS A 506 29.06 8.35 -8.76
C LYS A 506 30.37 7.66 -9.11
N GLY A 507 30.98 8.10 -10.20
CA GLY A 507 32.28 7.64 -10.67
C GLY A 507 32.84 8.59 -11.71
N THR A 508 33.99 8.25 -12.29
CA THR A 508 34.55 8.99 -13.45
C THR A 508 33.60 8.98 -14.65
N THR A 509 32.83 7.91 -14.78
CA THR A 509 31.73 7.74 -15.73
C THR A 509 30.42 7.66 -14.92
N PRO A 510 29.53 8.66 -15.00
CA PRO A 510 28.26 8.60 -14.29
C PRO A 510 27.43 7.43 -14.79
N SER A 511 26.85 6.67 -13.86
CA SER A 511 26.00 5.51 -14.19
C SER A 511 24.62 5.66 -13.57
N LEU A 512 23.58 5.46 -14.38
CA LEU A 512 22.18 5.51 -14.00
C LEU A 512 21.61 4.10 -13.94
N TYR A 513 20.90 3.77 -12.87
CA TYR A 513 20.13 2.54 -12.72
C TYR A 513 18.65 2.88 -12.81
N ILE A 514 17.97 2.37 -13.83
CA ILE A 514 16.53 2.55 -14.02
C ILE A 514 15.86 1.29 -13.50
N ILE A 515 15.19 1.37 -12.34
CA ILE A 515 14.61 0.20 -11.69
C ILE A 515 13.08 0.11 -11.76
N GLN A 516 12.39 1.20 -12.08
CA GLN A 516 10.95 1.18 -12.31
C GLN A 516 10.63 1.73 -13.70
N TYR A 517 9.71 1.07 -14.40
CA TYR A 517 9.28 1.47 -15.73
C TYR A 517 8.05 2.39 -15.68
N ILE A 518 8.19 3.52 -14.99
CA ILE A 518 7.12 4.51 -14.76
C ILE A 518 7.32 5.71 -15.70
N SER A 519 6.28 6.06 -16.46
CA SER A 519 6.31 7.21 -17.37
C SER A 519 6.70 8.51 -16.63
N SER A 520 7.85 9.05 -16.99
CA SER A 520 8.48 10.17 -16.27
C SER A 520 9.57 10.85 -17.12
N SER A 521 9.89 12.09 -16.77
CA SER A 521 11.10 12.77 -17.22
C SER A 521 12.08 12.95 -16.07
N PHE A 522 13.36 12.73 -16.31
CA PHE A 522 14.43 12.88 -15.34
C PHE A 522 15.54 13.78 -15.87
N ASN A 523 15.85 14.85 -15.12
CA ASN A 523 16.98 15.73 -15.40
C ASN A 523 18.28 15.12 -14.84
N TRP A 524 19.00 14.36 -15.66
CA TRP A 524 20.22 13.67 -15.29
C TRP A 524 21.42 14.62 -15.35
N ARG A 525 21.54 15.46 -14.31
CA ARG A 525 22.54 16.54 -14.24
C ARG A 525 23.98 16.06 -14.37
N SER A 526 24.32 14.91 -13.77
CA SER A 526 25.68 14.37 -13.78
C SER A 526 26.15 13.91 -15.17
N ALA A 527 25.22 13.57 -16.07
CA ALA A 527 25.51 13.30 -17.48
C ALA A 527 25.17 14.46 -18.44
N GLY A 528 24.56 15.54 -17.93
CA GLY A 528 24.17 16.70 -18.76
C GLY A 528 23.05 16.42 -19.76
N VAL A 529 22.17 15.45 -19.47
CA VAL A 529 21.05 15.06 -20.35
C VAL A 529 19.72 15.00 -19.60
N VAL A 530 18.62 15.02 -20.33
CA VAL A 530 17.28 14.74 -19.81
C VAL A 530 16.79 13.42 -20.40
N LEU A 531 16.37 12.49 -19.55
CA LEU A 531 15.71 11.26 -19.97
C LEU A 531 14.20 11.47 -19.98
N SER A 532 13.54 11.06 -21.06
CA SER A 532 12.07 10.98 -21.15
C SER A 532 11.67 9.53 -21.33
N GLN A 533 11.17 8.92 -20.25
CA GLN A 533 10.65 7.57 -20.22
C GLN A 533 9.13 7.59 -20.45
N LYS A 534 8.65 6.79 -21.40
CA LYS A 534 7.24 6.59 -21.68
C LYS A 534 6.90 5.11 -21.74
N THR A 535 6.04 4.68 -20.83
CA THR A 535 5.49 3.32 -20.76
C THR A 535 4.10 3.32 -21.37
N LYS A 536 3.84 2.42 -22.32
CA LYS A 536 2.50 2.26 -22.91
C LYS A 536 1.57 1.52 -21.95
N SER A 537 0.27 1.73 -22.10
CA SER A 537 -0.74 0.95 -21.40
C SER A 537 -0.59 -0.53 -21.72
N VAL A 538 -0.72 -1.35 -20.68
CA VAL A 538 -0.68 -2.82 -20.78
C VAL A 538 -2.07 -3.34 -21.08
N TYR A 539 -2.16 -4.34 -21.96
CA TYR A 539 -3.39 -5.03 -22.29
C TYR A 539 -3.22 -6.54 -22.11
N SER A 540 -4.25 -7.25 -21.66
CA SER A 540 -4.17 -8.70 -21.46
C SER A 540 -3.99 -9.49 -22.76
N PHE A 541 -4.50 -8.97 -23.90
CA PHE A 541 -4.40 -9.60 -25.22
C PHE A 541 -3.12 -9.26 -26.00
N ASP A 542 -2.36 -8.25 -25.56
CA ASP A 542 -1.04 -7.88 -26.09
C ASP A 542 -0.03 -7.88 -24.93
N PRO A 543 0.52 -9.06 -24.58
CA PRO A 543 1.17 -9.29 -23.30
C PRO A 543 2.61 -8.77 -23.29
N TYR A 544 2.80 -7.49 -23.59
CA TYR A 544 4.08 -6.81 -23.59
C TYR A 544 4.03 -5.53 -22.79
N LEU A 545 5.02 -5.34 -21.91
CA LEU A 545 5.36 -4.04 -21.37
C LEU A 545 6.25 -3.32 -22.38
N GLN A 546 5.72 -2.25 -23.00
CA GLN A 546 6.43 -1.46 -24.00
C GLN A 546 6.90 -0.13 -23.40
N ILE A 547 8.21 0.11 -23.43
CA ILE A 547 8.85 1.31 -22.92
C ILE A 547 9.65 2.00 -24.03
N SER A 548 9.59 3.32 -24.11
CA SER A 548 10.52 4.15 -24.89
C SER A 548 11.21 5.14 -23.97
N ILE A 549 12.53 5.17 -24.02
CA ILE A 549 13.38 6.09 -23.26
C ILE A 549 14.15 6.92 -24.27
N ARG A 550 13.79 8.20 -24.36
CA ARG A 550 14.45 9.17 -25.24
C ARG A 550 15.43 10.00 -24.45
N ILE A 551 16.61 10.23 -25.02
CA ILE A 551 17.60 11.14 -24.48
C ILE A 551 17.43 12.50 -25.15
N LEU A 552 17.38 13.56 -24.35
CA LEU A 552 17.31 14.94 -24.81
C LEU A 552 18.53 15.70 -24.29
N THR A 553 19.25 16.38 -25.17
CA THR A 553 20.35 17.28 -24.80
C THR A 553 20.44 18.47 -25.76
N ASN A 554 20.97 19.59 -25.27
CA ASN A 554 21.24 20.80 -26.07
C ASN A 554 22.72 20.93 -26.45
N GLN A 555 23.56 20.00 -26.00
CA GLN A 555 25.00 20.01 -26.23
C GLN A 555 25.45 18.60 -26.66
N SER A 556 26.47 18.50 -27.52
CA SER A 556 27.14 17.23 -27.72
C SER A 556 27.83 16.83 -26.41
N THR A 557 27.32 15.82 -25.70
CA THR A 557 27.94 15.39 -24.44
C THR A 557 29.32 14.81 -24.73
N SER A 558 30.38 15.44 -24.21
CA SER A 558 31.75 14.95 -24.38
C SER A 558 32.11 13.80 -23.44
N GLN A 559 31.27 13.53 -22.43
CA GLN A 559 31.50 12.53 -21.40
C GLN A 559 30.62 11.29 -21.64
N SER A 560 31.24 10.11 -21.65
CA SER A 560 30.53 8.83 -21.69
C SER A 560 29.77 8.63 -20.38
N SER A 561 28.61 7.99 -20.46
CA SER A 561 27.80 7.62 -19.30
C SER A 561 27.05 6.32 -19.55
N THR A 562 26.70 5.63 -18.47
CA THR A 562 26.09 4.29 -18.54
C THR A 562 24.65 4.31 -18.08
N VAL A 563 23.75 3.73 -18.86
CA VAL A 563 22.37 3.44 -18.43
C VAL A 563 22.24 1.94 -18.19
N ASN A 564 21.82 1.56 -16.99
CA ASN A 564 21.56 0.19 -16.57
C ASN A 564 20.04 -0.01 -16.54
N LEU A 565 19.53 -0.79 -17.50
CA LEU A 565 18.11 -1.10 -17.64
C LEU A 565 17.79 -2.39 -16.90
N ARG A 566 16.82 -2.34 -15.99
CA ARG A 566 16.37 -3.50 -15.23
C ARG A 566 15.74 -4.57 -16.14
N MET A 567 16.21 -5.81 -16.11
CA MET A 567 15.47 -6.94 -16.68
C MET A 567 14.71 -7.64 -15.54
N PRO A 568 13.39 -7.40 -15.37
CA PRO A 568 12.65 -7.91 -14.20
C PRO A 568 12.64 -9.43 -14.11
N SER A 569 12.52 -10.02 -12.92
CA SER A 569 12.49 -11.50 -12.81
C SER A 569 11.24 -12.14 -13.41
N TRP A 570 10.15 -11.38 -13.56
CA TRP A 570 8.89 -11.87 -14.14
C TRP A 570 8.89 -11.95 -15.67
N THR A 571 9.85 -11.34 -16.38
CA THR A 571 9.92 -11.37 -17.85
C THR A 571 10.63 -12.63 -18.36
N SER A 572 10.53 -12.92 -19.67
CA SER A 572 11.35 -13.93 -20.34
C SER A 572 12.24 -13.36 -21.44
N LEU A 573 13.31 -14.07 -21.79
CA LEU A 573 14.12 -13.78 -22.98
C LEU A 573 13.37 -14.08 -24.28
N ASP A 574 12.59 -15.16 -24.29
CA ASP A 574 11.74 -15.49 -25.43
C ASP A 574 10.70 -14.38 -25.63
N GLY A 575 10.71 -13.78 -26.83
CA GLY A 575 9.89 -12.63 -27.20
C GLY A 575 10.39 -11.26 -26.70
N ALA A 576 11.39 -11.18 -25.81
CA ALA A 576 11.93 -9.89 -25.38
C ALA A 576 12.78 -9.23 -26.46
N ASN A 577 12.62 -7.91 -26.60
CA ASN A 577 13.49 -7.13 -27.46
C ASN A 577 13.84 -5.80 -26.82
N VAL A 578 15.12 -5.42 -26.91
CA VAL A 578 15.58 -4.07 -26.56
C VAL A 578 16.40 -3.53 -27.71
N THR A 579 16.05 -2.34 -28.19
CA THR A 579 16.78 -1.66 -29.26
C THR A 579 17.35 -0.34 -28.81
N LEU A 580 18.48 0.04 -29.40
CA LEU A 580 19.03 1.38 -29.38
C LEU A 580 19.07 1.90 -30.82
N ASN A 581 18.31 2.96 -31.12
CA ASN A 581 18.20 3.51 -32.47
C ASN A 581 17.90 2.42 -33.52
N ASP A 582 16.90 1.60 -33.22
CA ASP A 582 16.43 0.47 -34.02
C ASP A 582 17.43 -0.70 -34.19
N GLN A 583 18.57 -0.68 -33.50
CA GLN A 583 19.52 -1.80 -33.44
C GLN A 583 19.29 -2.65 -32.19
N ASN A 584 19.08 -3.95 -32.37
CA ASN A 584 18.87 -4.89 -31.26
C ASN A 584 20.13 -4.98 -30.36
N LEU A 585 19.92 -5.00 -29.05
CA LEU A 585 20.95 -5.20 -28.04
C LEU A 585 20.95 -6.65 -27.52
N PRO A 586 22.12 -7.20 -27.16
CA PRO A 586 22.18 -8.50 -26.50
C PRO A 586 21.56 -8.41 -25.09
N LEU A 587 20.59 -9.27 -24.81
CA LEU A 587 19.85 -9.23 -23.56
C LEU A 587 20.50 -10.14 -22.51
N PRO A 588 20.73 -9.67 -21.26
CA PRO A 588 21.13 -10.54 -20.17
C PRO A 588 19.92 -11.33 -19.66
N SER A 589 20.18 -12.41 -18.92
CA SER A 589 19.12 -13.18 -18.27
C SER A 589 18.24 -12.29 -17.36
N PRO A 590 16.91 -12.51 -17.31
CA PRO A 590 16.01 -11.88 -16.33
C PRO A 590 16.60 -11.98 -14.91
N GLY A 591 16.42 -10.94 -14.11
CA GLY A 591 17.11 -10.83 -12.81
C GLY A 591 18.39 -10.00 -12.85
N ASN A 592 18.79 -9.44 -13.99
CA ASN A 592 20.03 -8.67 -14.17
C ASN A 592 19.79 -7.31 -14.84
N PHE A 593 20.86 -6.51 -14.96
CA PHE A 593 20.81 -5.24 -15.69
C PHE A 593 21.40 -5.39 -17.10
N LEU A 594 20.71 -4.80 -18.09
CA LEU A 594 21.27 -4.52 -19.41
C LEU A 594 22.03 -3.20 -19.35
N CYS A 595 23.35 -3.25 -19.45
CA CYS A 595 24.23 -2.09 -19.36
C CYS A 595 24.49 -1.49 -20.75
N VAL A 596 24.21 -0.20 -20.92
CA VAL A 596 24.43 0.55 -22.16
C VAL A 596 25.30 1.76 -21.88
N ALA A 597 26.57 1.72 -22.27
CA ALA A 597 27.53 2.80 -22.11
C ALA A 597 27.71 3.57 -23.42
N ARG A 598 27.52 4.89 -23.40
CA ARG A 598 27.58 5.73 -24.61
C ARG A 598 27.86 7.20 -24.30
N ASN A 599 28.30 7.92 -25.32
CA ASN A 599 28.16 9.38 -25.40
C ASN A 599 26.77 9.68 -25.99
N TRP A 600 25.82 10.05 -25.13
CA TRP A 600 24.42 10.19 -25.54
C TRP A 600 24.19 11.42 -26.41
N THR A 601 23.32 11.27 -27.40
CA THR A 601 22.90 12.35 -28.31
C THR A 601 21.38 12.49 -28.27
N SER A 602 20.86 13.64 -28.71
CA SER A 602 19.40 13.92 -28.67
C SER A 602 18.56 13.04 -29.59
N ASN A 603 19.20 12.25 -30.45
CA ASN A 603 18.53 11.27 -31.31
C ASN A 603 18.50 9.87 -30.70
N ASP A 604 19.18 9.64 -29.56
CA ASP A 604 19.24 8.32 -28.95
C ASP A 604 17.88 7.94 -28.33
N ASN A 605 17.36 6.79 -28.76
CA ASN A 605 16.12 6.20 -28.30
C ASN A 605 16.33 4.73 -27.96
N LEU A 606 16.14 4.40 -26.69
CA LEU A 606 16.06 3.03 -26.21
C LEU A 606 14.60 2.59 -26.24
N THR A 607 14.30 1.46 -26.87
CA THR A 607 12.95 0.86 -26.80
C THR A 607 13.03 -0.53 -26.22
N LEU A 608 12.14 -0.84 -25.29
CA LEU A 608 12.05 -2.14 -24.62
C LEU A 608 10.66 -2.71 -24.88
N ALA A 609 10.61 -3.98 -25.26
CA ALA A 609 9.40 -4.79 -25.31
C ALA A 609 9.65 -6.03 -24.43
N LEU A 610 9.07 -6.04 -23.23
CA LEU A 610 9.26 -7.08 -22.23
C LEU A 610 7.99 -7.95 -22.12
N PRO A 611 8.07 -9.26 -22.40
CA PRO A 611 6.94 -10.18 -22.28
C PRO A 611 6.39 -10.24 -20.85
N LEU A 612 5.08 -10.04 -20.71
CA LEU A 612 4.33 -10.23 -19.48
C LEU A 612 3.77 -11.65 -19.45
N LYS A 613 4.06 -12.41 -18.40
CA LYS A 613 3.57 -13.79 -18.25
C LYS A 613 2.54 -13.90 -17.14
N LEU A 614 1.52 -14.73 -17.39
CA LEU A 614 0.67 -15.26 -16.34
C LEU A 614 1.47 -16.27 -15.51
N ARG A 615 1.38 -16.14 -14.19
CA ARG A 615 1.98 -17.07 -13.23
C ARG A 615 1.09 -17.21 -12.01
N THR A 616 1.24 -18.32 -11.31
CA THR A 616 0.65 -18.52 -9.99
C THR A 616 1.73 -18.39 -8.91
N GLU A 617 1.34 -17.96 -7.72
CA GLU A 617 2.21 -17.92 -6.55
C GLU A 617 1.49 -18.54 -5.34
N PRO A 618 2.06 -19.57 -4.69
CA PRO A 618 1.44 -20.19 -3.52
C PRO A 618 1.37 -19.19 -2.38
N ILE A 619 0.32 -19.30 -1.57
CA ILE A 619 0.33 -18.65 -0.25
C ILE A 619 1.54 -19.13 0.56
N LYS A 620 2.11 -18.26 1.41
CA LYS A 620 3.20 -18.65 2.31
C LYS A 620 2.63 -19.45 3.47
N ASP A 621 2.32 -20.71 3.21
CA ASP A 621 1.86 -21.68 4.19
C ASP A 621 2.57 -23.01 3.96
N ASP A 622 3.06 -23.65 5.03
CA ASP A 622 3.80 -24.92 4.93
C ASP A 622 2.92 -26.16 5.09
N ARG A 623 1.63 -25.98 5.33
CA ARG A 623 0.68 -27.08 5.50
C ARG A 623 0.20 -27.61 4.14
N PRO A 624 0.24 -28.93 3.91
CA PRO A 624 -0.18 -29.53 2.64
C PRO A 624 -1.62 -29.21 2.23
N GLU A 625 -2.55 -29.06 3.17
CA GLU A 625 -3.97 -28.77 2.91
C GLU A 625 -4.20 -27.39 2.25
N TYR A 626 -3.26 -26.47 2.38
CA TYR A 626 -3.31 -25.15 1.71
C TYR A 626 -2.40 -25.07 0.48
N GLY A 627 -1.77 -26.18 0.06
CA GLY A 627 -0.86 -26.19 -1.08
C GLY A 627 -1.50 -25.82 -2.43
N SER A 628 -2.82 -26.01 -2.55
CA SER A 628 -3.61 -25.60 -3.71
C SER A 628 -3.97 -24.11 -3.72
N LEU A 629 -3.72 -23.38 -2.64
CA LEU A 629 -4.11 -21.98 -2.53
C LEU A 629 -3.07 -21.07 -3.21
N GLN A 630 -3.46 -20.47 -4.33
CA GLN A 630 -2.56 -19.75 -5.24
C GLN A 630 -3.13 -18.36 -5.59
N ALA A 631 -2.26 -17.35 -5.59
CA ALA A 631 -2.56 -16.06 -6.21
C ALA A 631 -2.20 -16.09 -7.71
N VAL A 632 -2.88 -15.29 -8.53
CA VAL A 632 -2.61 -15.18 -9.97
C VAL A 632 -1.99 -13.81 -10.27
N LEU A 633 -0.86 -13.80 -10.99
CA LEU A 633 -0.17 -12.58 -11.39
C LEU A 633 0.04 -12.54 -12.90
N PHE A 634 -0.03 -11.33 -13.48
CA PHE A 634 0.35 -11.04 -14.86
C PHE A 634 1.52 -10.06 -14.85
N GLY A 635 2.74 -10.56 -15.06
CA GLY A 635 3.96 -9.79 -14.81
C GLY A 635 4.01 -9.29 -13.35
N PRO A 636 4.04 -7.96 -13.10
CA PRO A 636 4.00 -7.39 -11.76
C PRO A 636 2.58 -7.17 -11.20
N TYR A 637 1.53 -7.35 -12.00
CA TYR A 637 0.14 -7.08 -11.59
C TYR A 637 -0.45 -8.29 -10.87
N LEU A 638 -0.89 -8.10 -9.62
CA LEU A 638 -1.70 -9.08 -8.90
C LEU A 638 -3.14 -8.99 -9.38
N LEU A 639 -3.67 -10.11 -9.85
CA LEU A 639 -5.05 -10.21 -10.32
C LEU A 639 -5.96 -10.72 -9.21
N ALA A 640 -7.10 -10.07 -9.03
CA ALA A 640 -8.16 -10.47 -8.12
C ALA A 640 -9.43 -10.79 -8.91
N GLY A 641 -10.14 -11.84 -8.53
CA GLY A 641 -11.39 -12.22 -9.17
C GLY A 641 -12.58 -11.53 -8.54
N LEU A 642 -13.50 -11.02 -9.36
CA LEU A 642 -14.78 -10.49 -8.89
C LEU A 642 -15.69 -11.66 -8.47
N THR A 643 -15.94 -11.77 -7.17
CA THR A 643 -16.70 -12.87 -6.58
C THR A 643 -17.13 -12.52 -5.17
N SER A 644 -18.21 -13.12 -4.70
CA SER A 644 -18.74 -12.98 -3.34
C SER A 644 -18.33 -14.13 -2.41
N GLY A 645 -17.32 -14.92 -2.79
CA GLY A 645 -16.73 -15.98 -1.94
C GLY A 645 -16.40 -17.27 -2.67
N GLU A 646 -16.92 -17.49 -3.88
CA GLU A 646 -16.47 -18.60 -4.73
C GLU A 646 -15.02 -18.38 -5.16
N TRP A 647 -14.19 -19.40 -5.05
CA TRP A 647 -12.73 -19.32 -5.21
C TRP A 647 -12.07 -20.59 -5.76
N ASP A 648 -12.87 -21.60 -6.12
CA ASP A 648 -12.38 -22.86 -6.67
C ASP A 648 -12.15 -22.74 -8.18
N ILE A 649 -10.89 -22.94 -8.61
CA ILE A 649 -10.48 -22.93 -10.02
C ILE A 649 -10.32 -24.35 -10.54
N LYS A 650 -10.93 -24.61 -11.69
CA LYS A 650 -10.90 -25.92 -12.36
C LYS A 650 -9.84 -25.92 -13.45
N THR A 651 -8.73 -26.60 -13.21
CA THR A 651 -7.63 -26.75 -14.18
C THR A 651 -7.82 -27.96 -15.10
N GLY A 652 -8.48 -29.03 -14.64
CA GLY A 652 -8.59 -30.28 -15.39
C GLY A 652 -7.21 -30.92 -15.64
N ASN A 653 -7.01 -31.55 -16.80
CA ASN A 653 -5.71 -32.10 -17.22
C ASN A 653 -4.79 -31.05 -17.89
N SER A 654 -5.03 -29.77 -17.64
CA SER A 654 -4.28 -28.68 -18.26
C SER A 654 -2.81 -28.71 -17.84
N SER A 655 -1.92 -28.48 -18.82
CA SER A 655 -0.48 -28.31 -18.59
C SER A 655 -0.04 -26.85 -18.58
N SER A 656 -0.95 -25.89 -18.89
CA SER A 656 -0.65 -24.47 -19.03
C SER A 656 -1.74 -23.57 -18.44
N ILE A 657 -1.33 -22.48 -17.78
CA ILE A 657 -2.24 -21.47 -17.22
C ILE A 657 -3.20 -20.90 -18.30
N SER A 658 -2.76 -20.86 -19.55
CA SER A 658 -3.56 -20.32 -20.66
C SER A 658 -4.78 -21.19 -21.04
N ASP A 659 -4.85 -22.45 -20.58
CA ASP A 659 -6.00 -23.32 -20.87
C ASP A 659 -7.20 -22.99 -19.99
N TRP A 660 -6.96 -22.39 -18.82
CA TRP A 660 -7.98 -22.05 -17.83
C TRP A 660 -8.04 -20.56 -17.50
N ILE A 661 -7.09 -19.74 -17.95
CA ILE A 661 -7.19 -18.27 -17.96
C ILE A 661 -7.08 -17.75 -19.40
N THR A 662 -8.06 -16.96 -19.83
CA THR A 662 -8.10 -16.36 -21.17
C THR A 662 -8.16 -14.84 -21.10
N ALA A 663 -7.43 -14.15 -21.98
CA ALA A 663 -7.44 -12.69 -22.04
C ALA A 663 -8.79 -12.16 -22.55
N VAL A 664 -9.27 -11.07 -21.96
CA VAL A 664 -10.46 -10.36 -22.43
C VAL A 664 -10.10 -9.41 -23.58
N PRO A 665 -10.69 -9.55 -24.78
CA PRO A 665 -10.45 -8.62 -25.89
C PRO A 665 -10.99 -7.22 -25.63
N ALA A 666 -10.30 -6.18 -26.11
CA ALA A 666 -10.76 -4.79 -25.98
C ALA A 666 -12.16 -4.53 -26.55
N SER A 667 -12.57 -5.30 -27.56
CA SER A 667 -13.88 -5.18 -28.20
C SER A 667 -15.06 -5.53 -27.27
N TYR A 668 -14.82 -6.29 -26.19
CA TYR A 668 -15.88 -6.70 -25.26
C TYR A 668 -16.50 -5.51 -24.53
N ASN A 669 -15.73 -4.45 -24.24
CA ASN A 669 -16.27 -3.22 -23.64
C ASN A 669 -17.34 -2.56 -24.53
N GLY A 670 -17.22 -2.68 -25.86
CA GLY A 670 -18.23 -2.20 -26.80
C GLY A 670 -19.54 -2.99 -26.77
N GLN A 671 -19.56 -4.16 -26.12
CA GLN A 671 -20.72 -5.05 -25.97
C GLN A 671 -21.40 -4.93 -24.60
N LEU A 672 -20.82 -4.14 -23.68
CA LEU A 672 -21.36 -3.95 -22.33
C LEU A 672 -22.49 -2.93 -22.32
N VAL A 673 -23.61 -3.30 -21.71
CA VAL A 673 -24.82 -2.48 -21.58
C VAL A 673 -25.36 -2.54 -20.16
N SER A 674 -26.01 -1.45 -19.75
CA SER A 674 -26.95 -1.45 -18.63
C SER A 674 -28.31 -1.01 -19.15
N LEU A 675 -29.38 -1.71 -18.78
CA LEU A 675 -30.73 -1.45 -19.25
C LEU A 675 -31.50 -0.67 -18.19
N VAL A 676 -32.04 0.48 -18.58
CA VAL A 676 -32.50 1.50 -17.63
C VAL A 676 -33.96 1.85 -17.87
N GLN A 677 -34.70 2.07 -16.79
CA GLN A 677 -36.05 2.64 -16.80
C GLN A 677 -36.14 3.78 -15.80
N GLU A 678 -36.90 4.82 -16.14
CA GLU A 678 -37.21 5.91 -15.21
C GLU A 678 -38.59 5.67 -14.59
N ALA A 679 -38.66 5.74 -13.27
CA ALA A 679 -39.93 5.65 -12.57
C ALA A 679 -39.93 6.41 -11.25
N ASN A 680 -41.02 7.13 -10.96
CA ASN A 680 -41.20 7.92 -9.73
C ASN A 680 -40.03 8.90 -9.46
N GLY A 681 -39.44 9.48 -10.51
CA GLY A 681 -38.29 10.39 -10.42
C GLY A 681 -36.96 9.70 -10.07
N LYS A 682 -36.93 8.36 -10.04
CA LYS A 682 -35.72 7.56 -9.85
C LYS A 682 -35.35 6.84 -11.14
N ILE A 683 -34.05 6.62 -11.30
CA ILE A 683 -33.50 5.80 -12.38
C ILE A 683 -33.30 4.39 -11.82
N LEU A 684 -33.98 3.43 -12.43
CA LEU A 684 -33.87 2.01 -12.11
C LEU A 684 -33.07 1.29 -13.20
N VAL A 685 -32.30 0.29 -12.81
CA VAL A 685 -31.44 -0.48 -13.68
C VAL A 685 -31.68 -1.97 -13.52
N PHE A 686 -31.64 -2.68 -14.64
CA PHE A 686 -31.68 -4.14 -14.72
C PHE A 686 -30.43 -4.72 -14.04
N SER A 687 -30.61 -5.60 -13.04
CA SER A 687 -29.51 -6.08 -12.19
C SER A 687 -29.65 -7.57 -11.86
N ASN A 688 -28.51 -8.26 -11.75
CA ASN A 688 -28.41 -9.61 -11.21
C ASN A 688 -28.41 -9.59 -9.66
N SER A 689 -29.49 -10.10 -9.08
CA SER A 689 -29.71 -10.17 -7.64
C SER A 689 -29.76 -11.63 -7.20
N ASN A 690 -28.58 -12.19 -6.92
CA ASN A 690 -28.38 -13.60 -6.52
C ASN A 690 -28.99 -14.61 -7.51
N GLY A 691 -28.72 -14.40 -8.80
CA GLY A 691 -29.17 -15.29 -9.86
C GLY A 691 -30.61 -15.04 -10.32
N SER A 692 -31.35 -14.11 -9.71
CA SER A 692 -32.62 -13.59 -10.23
C SER A 692 -32.44 -12.16 -10.74
N ILE A 693 -33.14 -11.80 -11.81
CA ILE A 693 -33.05 -10.45 -12.36
C ILE A 693 -34.11 -9.54 -11.73
N THR A 694 -33.68 -8.39 -11.23
CA THR A 694 -34.53 -7.36 -10.63
C THR A 694 -34.21 -5.96 -11.20
N MET A 695 -35.14 -5.02 -10.99
CA MET A 695 -34.89 -3.60 -11.19
C MET A 695 -34.39 -2.99 -9.87
N GLU A 696 -33.18 -2.46 -9.87
CA GLU A 696 -32.52 -1.84 -8.72
C GLU A 696 -32.28 -0.35 -8.94
N GLU A 697 -32.02 0.43 -7.89
CA GLU A 697 -31.67 1.84 -8.06
C GLU A 697 -30.32 2.00 -8.76
N TRP A 698 -30.17 3.09 -9.53
CA TRP A 698 -28.92 3.41 -10.21
C TRP A 698 -27.72 3.40 -9.24
N PRO A 699 -26.72 2.54 -9.45
CA PRO A 699 -25.63 2.35 -8.49
C PRO A 699 -24.51 3.36 -8.69
N ALA A 700 -23.73 3.57 -7.62
CA ALA A 700 -22.47 4.28 -7.71
C ALA A 700 -21.41 3.43 -8.46
N GLU A 701 -20.50 4.10 -9.18
CA GLU A 701 -19.39 3.45 -9.88
C GLU A 701 -18.46 2.70 -8.92
N GLY A 702 -17.90 1.57 -9.37
CA GLY A 702 -16.96 0.79 -8.58
C GLY A 702 -17.60 0.06 -7.39
N THR A 703 -18.88 -0.30 -7.50
CA THR A 703 -19.63 -1.07 -6.50
C THR A 703 -20.08 -2.41 -7.09
N ASN A 704 -20.37 -3.39 -6.22
CA ASN A 704 -21.00 -4.65 -6.66
C ASN A 704 -22.31 -4.41 -7.41
N SER A 705 -23.10 -3.41 -7.02
CA SER A 705 -24.34 -3.09 -7.71
C SER A 705 -24.09 -2.60 -9.15
N ALA A 706 -23.01 -1.84 -9.40
CA ALA A 706 -22.64 -1.46 -10.76
C ALA A 706 -22.16 -2.67 -11.59
N VAL A 707 -21.45 -3.61 -10.97
CA VAL A 707 -21.05 -4.88 -11.58
C VAL A 707 -22.29 -5.70 -11.96
N HIS A 708 -23.19 -5.95 -11.02
CA HIS A 708 -24.41 -6.74 -11.23
C HIS A 708 -25.40 -6.10 -12.20
N ALA A 709 -25.37 -4.78 -12.34
CA ALA A 709 -26.17 -4.01 -13.29
C ALA A 709 -25.58 -3.96 -14.71
N THR A 710 -24.44 -4.62 -14.94
CA THR A 710 -23.74 -4.63 -16.23
C THR A 710 -23.86 -5.99 -16.90
N PHE A 711 -24.25 -5.99 -18.16
CA PHE A 711 -24.41 -7.20 -18.96
C PHE A 711 -23.66 -7.05 -20.28
N ARG A 712 -23.06 -8.14 -20.77
CA ARG A 712 -22.56 -8.24 -22.12
C ARG A 712 -23.66 -8.75 -23.03
N VAL A 713 -23.86 -8.08 -24.17
CA VAL A 713 -24.83 -8.53 -25.18
C VAL A 713 -24.12 -9.22 -26.32
N ILE A 714 -24.49 -10.47 -26.57
CA ILE A 714 -23.85 -11.35 -27.55
C ILE A 714 -24.86 -11.66 -28.65
N PHE A 715 -24.67 -11.07 -29.84
CA PHE A 715 -25.49 -11.33 -31.02
C PHE A 715 -25.02 -12.60 -31.74
N GLN A 716 -25.97 -13.36 -32.31
CA GLN A 716 -25.67 -14.60 -33.04
C GLN A 716 -24.95 -14.39 -34.38
N ASP A 717 -25.02 -13.20 -34.99
CA ASP A 717 -24.33 -12.90 -36.25
C ASP A 717 -22.98 -12.21 -35.99
N SER A 718 -21.90 -12.97 -36.14
CA SER A 718 -20.54 -12.64 -35.70
C SER A 718 -19.81 -11.59 -36.55
N ASN A 719 -20.43 -11.10 -37.63
CA ASN A 719 -19.81 -10.17 -38.58
C ASN A 719 -20.02 -8.68 -38.26
N ARG A 720 -20.52 -8.31 -37.08
CA ARG A 720 -20.82 -6.90 -36.78
C ARG A 720 -20.36 -6.45 -35.37
N PRO A 721 -19.45 -5.46 -35.25
CA PRO A 721 -19.20 -4.81 -33.96
C PRO A 721 -20.39 -3.89 -33.65
N HIS A 722 -21.26 -4.31 -32.73
CA HIS A 722 -22.51 -3.59 -32.44
C HIS A 722 -22.63 -3.28 -30.95
N SER A 723 -22.38 -2.03 -30.61
CA SER A 723 -22.78 -1.42 -29.34
C SER A 723 -24.26 -1.05 -29.39
N LEU A 724 -25.02 -1.48 -28.38
CA LEU A 724 -26.42 -1.08 -28.16
C LEU A 724 -26.56 0.36 -27.66
N ALA A 725 -25.53 0.88 -26.98
CA ALA A 725 -25.55 2.20 -26.34
C ALA A 725 -25.37 3.39 -27.30
N THR A 726 -24.99 3.15 -28.56
CA THR A 726 -24.56 4.23 -29.49
C THR A 726 -25.34 4.32 -30.80
N LYS A 727 -26.36 3.47 -31.02
CA LYS A 727 -27.09 3.44 -32.31
C LYS A 727 -28.56 3.82 -32.20
N LYS A 728 -28.96 4.81 -33.02
CA LYS A 728 -30.35 4.98 -33.51
C LYS A 728 -30.69 3.77 -34.39
N MET A 729 -31.51 2.83 -33.91
CA MET A 729 -32.06 1.76 -34.76
C MET A 729 -32.92 2.38 -35.85
N LYS A 730 -32.47 2.33 -37.12
CA LYS A 730 -33.29 2.74 -38.26
C LYS A 730 -34.32 1.66 -38.57
N THR A 731 -35.58 2.05 -38.59
CA THR A 731 -36.74 1.28 -39.02
C THR A 731 -36.63 0.82 -40.48
N LYS A 732 -36.13 -0.39 -40.74
CA LYS A 732 -36.47 -1.12 -41.97
C LYS A 732 -36.61 -2.61 -41.71
N THR A 733 -37.86 -3.07 -41.85
CA THR A 733 -38.32 -4.42 -42.20
C THR A 733 -37.66 -5.60 -41.47
N ALA A 734 -38.45 -6.19 -40.58
CA ALA A 734 -38.25 -7.50 -39.99
C ALA A 734 -38.03 -8.57 -41.07
N THR A 735 -36.79 -9.03 -41.21
CA THR A 735 -36.40 -10.40 -41.60
C THR A 735 -34.88 -10.49 -41.49
N ALA A 736 -34.42 -11.38 -40.60
CA ALA A 736 -33.03 -11.79 -40.26
C ALA A 736 -32.29 -11.03 -39.13
N GLN A 737 -32.24 -11.70 -37.96
CA GLN A 737 -31.12 -11.81 -37.00
C GLN A 737 -30.68 -10.57 -36.18
N ASN A 738 -31.51 -10.16 -35.22
CA ASN A 738 -31.09 -9.35 -34.05
C ASN A 738 -31.21 -10.14 -32.73
N ASP A 739 -31.12 -11.46 -32.80
CA ASP A 739 -31.22 -12.33 -31.64
C ASP A 739 -29.93 -12.25 -30.83
N ALA A 740 -30.08 -12.01 -29.53
CA ALA A 740 -28.99 -11.81 -28.61
C ALA A 740 -29.20 -12.54 -27.29
N ILE A 741 -28.08 -12.86 -26.65
CA ILE A 741 -28.02 -13.38 -25.30
C ILE A 741 -27.46 -12.29 -24.40
N LEU A 742 -28.01 -12.19 -23.18
CA LEU A 742 -27.46 -11.35 -22.11
C LEU A 742 -26.62 -12.21 -21.17
N GLU A 743 -25.34 -11.87 -21.03
CA GLU A 743 -24.41 -12.49 -20.09
C GLU A 743 -24.12 -11.49 -18.95
N PRO A 744 -24.30 -11.84 -17.67
CA PRO A 744 -23.88 -10.99 -16.56
C PRO A 744 -22.36 -10.77 -16.56
N PHE A 745 -21.91 -9.52 -16.34
CA PHE A 745 -20.49 -9.17 -16.43
C PHE A 745 -19.58 -10.02 -15.55
N ASP A 746 -19.99 -10.28 -14.31
CA ASP A 746 -19.25 -11.01 -13.28
C ASP A 746 -19.36 -12.54 -13.39
N LEU A 747 -20.23 -13.04 -14.27
CA LEU A 747 -20.46 -14.47 -14.48
C LEU A 747 -20.23 -14.85 -15.96
N PRO A 748 -19.00 -14.67 -16.48
CA PRO A 748 -18.73 -14.94 -17.89
C PRO A 748 -19.03 -16.41 -18.25
N GLY A 749 -19.75 -16.63 -19.35
CA GLY A 749 -20.25 -17.93 -19.79
C GLY A 749 -21.63 -18.31 -19.24
N MET A 750 -22.19 -17.57 -18.28
CA MET A 750 -23.57 -17.74 -17.82
C MET A 750 -24.50 -16.78 -18.56
N VAL A 751 -25.79 -17.12 -18.65
CA VAL A 751 -26.74 -16.37 -19.49
C VAL A 751 -28.03 -16.08 -18.74
N VAL A 752 -28.68 -14.97 -19.06
CA VAL A 752 -30.02 -14.67 -18.56
C VAL A 752 -31.04 -15.46 -19.38
N ALA A 753 -31.92 -16.19 -18.70
CA ALA A 753 -33.03 -16.94 -19.30
C ALA A 753 -34.35 -16.63 -18.58
N HIS A 754 -35.46 -16.65 -19.33
CA HIS A 754 -36.79 -16.53 -18.73
C HIS A 754 -37.31 -17.87 -18.20
N GLN A 755 -38.14 -17.83 -17.16
CA GLN A 755 -38.77 -19.04 -16.58
C GLN A 755 -40.20 -19.27 -17.10
N GLY A 756 -40.55 -18.71 -18.26
CA GLY A 756 -41.86 -18.78 -18.90
C GLY A 756 -42.74 -17.54 -18.66
N PRO A 757 -43.95 -17.49 -19.24
CA PRO A 757 -44.84 -16.33 -19.14
C PRO A 757 -45.21 -16.01 -17.69
N SER A 758 -45.21 -14.73 -17.36
CA SER A 758 -45.45 -14.16 -16.03
C SER A 758 -44.45 -14.56 -14.93
N ASN A 759 -43.43 -15.35 -15.27
CA ASN A 759 -42.36 -15.74 -14.36
C ASN A 759 -41.13 -14.84 -14.50
N GLY A 760 -40.23 -14.94 -13.52
CA GLY A 760 -39.02 -14.13 -13.47
C GLY A 760 -37.96 -14.54 -14.49
N LEU A 761 -36.96 -13.68 -14.66
CA LEU A 761 -35.71 -14.02 -15.33
C LEU A 761 -34.67 -14.47 -14.31
N ALA A 762 -33.84 -15.43 -14.70
CA ALA A 762 -32.80 -16.00 -13.88
C ALA A 762 -31.51 -16.25 -14.68
N VAL A 763 -30.38 -16.33 -13.97
CA VAL A 763 -29.09 -16.68 -14.55
C VAL A 763 -29.00 -18.21 -14.66
N SER A 764 -28.59 -18.68 -15.84
CA SER A 764 -28.44 -20.09 -16.22
C SER A 764 -27.00 -20.39 -16.63
N THR A 765 -26.55 -21.62 -16.37
CA THR A 765 -25.21 -22.11 -16.76
C THR A 765 -25.08 -22.43 -18.24
N ALA A 766 -26.19 -22.52 -18.98
CA ALA A 766 -26.19 -22.88 -20.39
C ALA A 766 -27.21 -22.05 -21.18
N ALA A 767 -26.82 -21.71 -22.41
CA ALA A 767 -27.71 -21.10 -23.39
C ALA A 767 -28.74 -22.11 -23.89
N THR A 768 -30.01 -21.76 -23.74
CA THR A 768 -31.17 -22.50 -24.27
C THR A 768 -32.02 -21.56 -25.14
N ALA A 769 -33.09 -22.07 -25.74
CA ALA A 769 -34.04 -21.24 -26.48
C ALA A 769 -34.61 -20.09 -25.63
N ASP A 770 -34.73 -20.29 -24.31
CA ASP A 770 -35.29 -19.33 -23.35
C ASP A 770 -34.30 -18.23 -22.91
N SER A 771 -33.04 -18.35 -23.32
CA SER A 771 -31.99 -17.33 -23.13
C SER A 771 -31.82 -16.40 -24.33
N MET A 772 -32.59 -16.63 -25.39
CA MET A 772 -32.49 -15.89 -26.64
C MET A 772 -33.57 -14.80 -26.70
N PHE A 773 -33.12 -13.57 -26.92
CA PHE A 773 -34.00 -12.41 -27.03
C PHE A 773 -33.79 -11.69 -28.37
N SER A 774 -34.87 -11.49 -29.10
CA SER A 774 -34.88 -10.62 -30.28
C SER A 774 -34.90 -9.16 -29.81
N VAL A 775 -33.83 -8.42 -30.08
CA VAL A 775 -33.73 -7.00 -29.72
C VAL A 775 -34.49 -6.17 -30.76
N VAL A 776 -35.58 -5.54 -30.33
CA VAL A 776 -36.45 -4.69 -31.18
C VAL A 776 -36.48 -3.26 -30.67
N GLN A 777 -36.94 -2.33 -31.52
CA GLN A 777 -37.18 -0.96 -31.12
C GLN A 777 -38.22 -0.92 -29.98
N GLY A 778 -38.00 -0.06 -28.98
CA GLY A 778 -38.87 0.05 -27.81
C GLY A 778 -40.34 0.28 -28.19
N LEU A 779 -41.22 -0.47 -27.53
CA LEU A 779 -42.66 -0.46 -27.83
C LEU A 779 -43.36 0.81 -27.34
N ASP A 780 -42.71 1.62 -26.50
CA ASP A 780 -43.19 2.91 -26.01
C ASP A 780 -43.15 4.05 -27.06
N GLY A 781 -42.61 3.78 -28.26
CA GLY A 781 -42.54 4.72 -29.36
C GLY A 781 -41.36 5.70 -29.28
N ARG A 782 -40.52 5.57 -28.26
CA ARG A 782 -39.27 6.32 -28.16
C ARG A 782 -38.22 5.73 -29.11
N GLN A 783 -37.31 6.57 -29.62
CA GLN A 783 -36.26 6.12 -30.54
C GLN A 783 -34.99 5.65 -29.84
N ASP A 784 -34.83 6.03 -28.57
CA ASP A 784 -33.70 5.73 -27.71
C ASP A 784 -33.93 4.50 -26.83
N THR A 785 -35.07 3.81 -26.98
CA THR A 785 -35.46 2.63 -26.20
C THR A 785 -35.42 1.35 -27.02
N VAL A 786 -35.22 0.23 -26.32
CA VAL A 786 -35.26 -1.12 -26.87
C VAL A 786 -36.20 -2.00 -26.05
N SER A 787 -36.79 -2.99 -26.70
CA SER A 787 -37.55 -4.07 -26.05
C SER A 787 -36.92 -5.41 -26.38
N LEU A 788 -36.97 -6.34 -25.42
CA LEU A 788 -36.41 -7.68 -25.56
C LEU A 788 -37.57 -8.67 -25.68
N GLU A 789 -37.82 -9.17 -26.89
CA GLU A 789 -38.82 -10.20 -27.16
C GLU A 789 -38.22 -11.59 -26.99
N SER A 790 -38.90 -12.53 -26.32
CA SER A 790 -38.44 -13.91 -26.25
C SER A 790 -38.48 -14.56 -27.64
N SER A 791 -37.36 -15.17 -28.06
CA SER A 791 -37.30 -15.90 -29.33
C SER A 791 -38.03 -17.26 -29.25
N SER A 792 -38.13 -17.87 -28.06
CA SER A 792 -38.90 -19.12 -27.86
C SER A 792 -40.40 -18.88 -27.66
N GLN A 793 -40.80 -17.67 -27.23
CA GLN A 793 -42.19 -17.27 -26.97
C GLN A 793 -42.51 -15.91 -27.60
N ARG A 794 -42.82 -15.92 -28.90
CA ARG A 794 -43.17 -14.70 -29.65
C ARG A 794 -44.38 -13.99 -29.05
N GLY A 795 -44.33 -12.65 -29.02
CA GLY A 795 -45.32 -11.80 -28.38
C GLY A 795 -45.14 -11.64 -26.87
N CYS A 796 -44.10 -12.23 -26.28
CA CYS A 796 -43.76 -12.08 -24.87
C CYS A 796 -42.47 -11.27 -24.72
N PHE A 797 -42.48 -10.26 -23.86
CA PHE A 797 -41.39 -9.30 -23.70
C PHE A 797 -40.89 -9.25 -22.26
N VAL A 798 -39.60 -8.96 -22.10
CA VAL A 798 -39.00 -8.69 -20.79
C VAL A 798 -39.58 -7.39 -20.23
N SER A 799 -40.05 -7.43 -18.99
CA SER A 799 -40.70 -6.32 -18.29
C SER A 799 -40.03 -6.04 -16.96
N GLY A 800 -39.77 -4.77 -16.66
CA GLY A 800 -39.26 -4.32 -15.36
C GLY A 800 -40.30 -4.32 -14.21
N GLY A 801 -41.57 -4.62 -14.50
CA GLY A 801 -42.68 -4.62 -13.53
C GLY A 801 -43.99 -4.10 -14.14
N VAL A 802 -45.16 -4.60 -13.66
CA VAL A 802 -46.48 -4.44 -14.33
C VAL A 802 -47.40 -3.41 -13.69
N ASP A 803 -47.25 -3.11 -12.41
CA ASP A 803 -48.15 -2.20 -11.73
C ASP A 803 -47.43 -0.88 -11.49
N TYR A 804 -48.04 0.20 -11.99
CA TYR A 804 -47.69 1.64 -11.98
C TYR A 804 -46.96 2.22 -10.73
N SER A 805 -46.68 1.41 -9.72
CA SER A 805 -45.77 1.63 -8.60
C SER A 805 -44.44 0.87 -8.80
N TYR A 806 -43.54 1.40 -9.63
CA TYR A 806 -42.17 0.88 -9.69
C TYR A 806 -41.45 1.14 -8.37
N SER A 807 -40.91 0.10 -7.76
CA SER A 807 -40.05 0.16 -6.59
C SER A 807 -38.77 -0.64 -6.83
N ALA A 808 -37.66 -0.22 -6.25
CA ALA A 808 -36.44 -1.02 -6.22
C ALA A 808 -36.72 -2.44 -5.67
N GLY A 809 -36.05 -3.45 -6.23
CA GLY A 809 -36.29 -4.86 -5.93
C GLY A 809 -37.46 -5.49 -6.71
N ALA A 810 -38.10 -4.76 -7.64
CA ALA A 810 -39.13 -5.32 -8.51
C ALA A 810 -38.54 -6.44 -9.39
N LYS A 811 -39.17 -7.62 -9.38
CA LYS A 811 -38.73 -8.76 -10.23
C LYS A 811 -38.97 -8.45 -11.70
N VAL A 812 -37.93 -8.64 -12.51
CA VAL A 812 -38.05 -8.60 -13.97
C VAL A 812 -38.71 -9.89 -14.44
N ARG A 813 -39.74 -9.78 -15.28
CA ARG A 813 -40.57 -10.92 -15.72
C ARG A 813 -40.72 -10.94 -17.23
N LEU A 814 -41.05 -12.11 -17.77
CA LEU A 814 -41.51 -12.23 -19.15
C LEU A 814 -43.03 -12.05 -19.22
N ILE A 815 -43.53 -11.13 -20.05
CA ILE A 815 -44.96 -10.78 -20.08
C ILE A 815 -45.48 -10.79 -21.50
N CYS A 816 -46.59 -11.49 -21.70
CA CYS A 816 -47.27 -11.61 -22.98
C CYS A 816 -48.57 -10.80 -22.90
N SER A 817 -48.68 -9.70 -23.63
CA SER A 817 -49.89 -8.87 -23.68
C SER A 817 -50.10 -8.28 -25.06
N SER A 818 -51.31 -7.76 -25.32
CA SER A 818 -51.58 -7.08 -26.58
C SER A 818 -50.77 -5.77 -26.65
N ASN A 819 -50.18 -5.51 -27.80
CA ASN A 819 -49.41 -4.29 -28.08
C ASN A 819 -50.23 -2.99 -27.95
N SER A 820 -51.47 -2.97 -27.49
CA SER A 820 -52.30 -1.75 -27.40
C SER A 820 -52.21 -1.01 -26.05
N ASP A 821 -51.71 -1.65 -24.99
CA ASP A 821 -51.62 -1.06 -23.65
C ASP A 821 -50.36 -0.18 -23.49
N VAL A 822 -50.56 1.10 -23.17
CA VAL A 822 -49.49 2.09 -22.96
C VAL A 822 -48.61 1.74 -21.77
N ALA A 823 -49.18 1.19 -20.70
CA ALA A 823 -48.43 0.80 -19.51
C ALA A 823 -47.54 -0.40 -19.79
N PHE A 824 -48.08 -1.40 -20.48
CA PHE A 824 -47.29 -2.53 -20.99
C PHE A 824 -46.12 -2.05 -21.85
N ARG A 825 -46.38 -1.19 -22.85
CA ARG A 825 -45.35 -0.66 -23.76
C ARG A 825 -44.21 0.04 -23.01
N ARG A 826 -44.53 0.84 -21.98
CA ARG A 826 -43.53 1.49 -21.12
C ARG A 826 -42.76 0.47 -20.28
N ALA A 827 -43.47 -0.48 -19.66
CA ALA A 827 -42.88 -1.48 -18.77
C ALA A 827 -41.88 -2.42 -19.46
N VAL A 828 -42.00 -2.62 -20.77
CA VAL A 828 -41.13 -3.50 -21.58
C VAL A 828 -40.11 -2.74 -22.43
N SER A 829 -40.04 -1.41 -22.30
CA SER A 829 -39.08 -0.57 -23.02
C SER A 829 -37.98 -0.09 -22.07
N PHE A 830 -36.73 -0.30 -22.46
CA PHE A 830 -35.54 0.06 -21.68
C PHE A 830 -34.66 1.01 -22.47
N THR A 831 -34.04 1.98 -21.80
CA THR A 831 -32.98 2.80 -22.40
C THR A 831 -31.64 2.08 -22.19
N PRO A 832 -30.96 1.63 -23.26
CA PRO A 832 -29.63 1.04 -23.13
C PRO A 832 -28.59 2.14 -22.94
N VAL A 833 -27.80 2.04 -21.88
CA VAL A 833 -26.62 2.89 -21.65
C VAL A 833 -25.34 2.04 -21.68
N SER A 834 -24.18 2.68 -21.83
CA SER A 834 -22.90 1.97 -21.69
C SER A 834 -22.86 1.27 -20.34
N GLY A 835 -22.34 0.03 -20.31
CA GLY A 835 -22.23 -0.75 -19.07
C GLY A 835 -21.60 0.05 -17.94
N LEU A 836 -22.24 0.02 -16.76
CA LEU A 836 -21.81 0.77 -15.57
C LEU A 836 -20.45 0.31 -15.03
N LYS A 837 -20.05 -0.93 -15.34
CA LYS A 837 -18.70 -1.45 -15.19
C LYS A 837 -18.11 -1.69 -16.58
N GLN A 838 -16.82 -1.45 -16.72
CA GLN A 838 -16.03 -1.78 -17.91
C GLN A 838 -14.92 -2.74 -17.52
N TYR A 839 -14.54 -3.65 -18.42
CA TYR A 839 -13.35 -4.47 -18.23
C TYR A 839 -12.12 -3.58 -18.17
N ASN A 840 -11.28 -3.81 -17.17
CA ASN A 840 -9.93 -3.26 -17.13
C ASN A 840 -9.12 -3.71 -18.37
N PRO A 841 -8.20 -2.89 -18.92
CA PRO A 841 -7.29 -3.33 -19.99
C PRO A 841 -6.54 -4.64 -19.70
N ILE A 842 -6.29 -4.94 -18.41
CA ILE A 842 -5.61 -6.15 -17.94
C ILE A 842 -6.63 -7.18 -17.39
N SER A 843 -7.78 -7.31 -18.05
CA SER A 843 -8.81 -8.28 -17.63
C SER A 843 -8.60 -9.65 -18.25
N PHE A 844 -8.88 -10.69 -17.47
CA PHE A 844 -8.91 -12.08 -17.89
C PHE A 844 -10.19 -12.77 -17.43
N VAL A 845 -10.53 -13.89 -18.06
CA VAL A 845 -11.57 -14.83 -17.59
C VAL A 845 -10.89 -16.13 -17.16
N ALA A 846 -11.07 -16.50 -15.89
CA ALA A 846 -10.60 -17.76 -15.33
C ALA A 846 -11.74 -18.79 -15.19
N LYS A 847 -11.46 -20.05 -15.51
CA LYS A 847 -12.43 -21.16 -15.39
C LYS A 847 -12.53 -21.65 -13.95
N GLY A 848 -13.70 -21.49 -13.34
CA GLY A 848 -13.97 -22.03 -12.01
C GLY A 848 -14.74 -23.34 -12.03
N ALA A 849 -14.89 -23.95 -10.86
CA ALA A 849 -15.63 -25.20 -10.70
C ALA A 849 -17.14 -25.05 -10.91
N LYS A 850 -17.73 -23.97 -10.35
CA LYS A 850 -19.16 -23.65 -10.45
C LYS A 850 -19.46 -22.51 -11.42
N GLN A 851 -18.58 -21.50 -11.47
CA GLN A 851 -18.70 -20.31 -12.30
C GLN A 851 -17.32 -19.85 -12.76
N ASN A 852 -17.25 -19.14 -13.89
CA ASN A 852 -16.01 -18.49 -14.30
C ASN A 852 -15.86 -17.14 -13.57
N PHE A 853 -14.63 -16.64 -13.49
CA PHE A 853 -14.31 -15.39 -12.80
C PHE A 853 -13.74 -14.37 -13.77
N VAL A 854 -14.18 -13.12 -13.65
CA VAL A 854 -13.44 -11.98 -14.22
C VAL A 854 -12.30 -11.64 -13.27
N LEU A 855 -11.07 -11.73 -13.76
CA LEU A 855 -9.87 -11.33 -13.03
C LEU A 855 -9.41 -9.95 -13.51
N GLU A 856 -9.19 -9.01 -12.57
CA GLU A 856 -8.67 -7.66 -12.85
C GLU A 856 -7.55 -7.30 -11.85
N PRO A 857 -6.67 -6.32 -12.15
CA PRO A 857 -5.67 -5.88 -11.18
C PRO A 857 -6.32 -5.39 -9.87
N LEU A 858 -5.81 -5.84 -8.71
CA LEU A 858 -6.35 -5.47 -7.39
C LEU A 858 -6.45 -3.95 -7.17
N LEU A 859 -5.49 -3.19 -7.72
CA LEU A 859 -5.45 -1.72 -7.65
C LEU A 859 -6.63 -1.05 -8.37
N SER A 860 -7.30 -1.75 -9.28
CA SER A 860 -8.43 -1.21 -10.04
C SER A 860 -9.77 -1.33 -9.31
N LEU A 861 -9.84 -2.15 -8.26
CA LEU A 861 -11.04 -2.39 -7.48
C LEU A 861 -11.22 -1.34 -6.37
N ARG A 862 -12.46 -0.94 -6.12
CA ARG A 862 -12.87 -0.01 -5.06
C ARG A 862 -13.74 -0.73 -4.03
N ASP A 863 -15.05 -0.72 -4.22
CA ASP A 863 -16.01 -1.27 -3.26
C ASP A 863 -16.49 -2.66 -3.68
N GLU A 864 -16.08 -3.12 -4.87
CA GLU A 864 -16.37 -4.48 -5.35
C GLU A 864 -15.83 -5.55 -4.39
N THR A 865 -16.53 -6.68 -4.30
CA THR A 865 -16.06 -7.87 -3.59
C THR A 865 -15.16 -8.70 -4.48
N TYR A 866 -14.06 -9.18 -3.91
CA TYR A 866 -13.03 -9.90 -4.65
C TYR A 866 -12.39 -11.02 -3.86
N THR A 867 -11.68 -11.87 -4.59
CA THR A 867 -10.81 -12.92 -4.06
C THR A 867 -9.43 -12.83 -4.71
N VAL A 868 -8.37 -12.81 -3.89
CA VAL A 868 -6.97 -12.76 -4.34
C VAL A 868 -6.38 -14.17 -4.49
N TYR A 869 -6.67 -15.04 -3.54
CA TYR A 869 -6.17 -16.41 -3.48
C TYR A 869 -7.25 -17.40 -3.89
N PHE A 870 -6.94 -18.27 -4.83
CA PHE A 870 -7.85 -19.28 -5.36
C PHE A 870 -7.40 -20.68 -4.99
N ASN A 871 -8.35 -21.57 -4.75
CA ASN A 871 -8.09 -22.99 -4.60
C ASN A 871 -7.96 -23.60 -6.00
N VAL A 872 -6.72 -23.76 -6.48
CA VAL A 872 -6.42 -24.20 -7.86
C VAL A 872 -6.29 -25.71 -7.92
N GLY A 873 -7.11 -26.33 -8.77
CA GLY A 873 -7.13 -27.79 -8.95
C GLY A 873 -8.15 -28.52 -8.08
N ALA A 874 -9.10 -27.78 -7.52
CA ALA A 874 -10.22 -28.27 -6.72
C ALA A 874 -11.24 -29.08 -7.53
#